data_AF-A0A7L1ZL45-F1
#
_entry.id   AF-A0A7L1ZL45-F1
#
_cell.length_a   1.000
_cell.length_b   1.000
_cell.length_c   1.000
_cell.angle_alpha   90.00
_cell.angle_beta   90.00
_cell.angle_gamma   90.00
#
_symmetry.space_group_name_H-M   'P 1'
#
loop_
_entity.id
_entity.type
_entity.pdbx_description
1 polymer ?
#
loop_
_entity_poly.entity_id
_entity_poly.type
_entity_poly.pdbx_seq_one_letter_code
_entity_poly.pdbx_strand_id
1 'polypeptide(L)'
;FPFPYTPYRIQEQFMEALYDALEAGRVGIFESPTGTGKSLSLICGALSWLRDWEEKRRQQEARLLALGAGGQDGLTPQQARLGSADTAGQPDWVTAFVQKKEERDTVDRLKEEQIRRKKREDRLEKIRHNVHLKYAAKRKRCEEDEAKRLLQLSKEALSQGAGEGALDQLGHEEELILAEYESDDEKKVVSGLEEDDDDLEEEHVTKIYYCSRTHSQLSQFVREVQKSPFGKDTRLVALGSRQNLCVNEEVRRLSVLQLINDRCMEMQKNKHEKKSNEENEEKKRRVSRTVCPFYSYEQMQFLRDEVLVEVQDIEQLVSLGRETKACPYYGSRFAIPAAQLVVLPYQMLLHEPTRKAAGIKLKDQVVIIDEAHNLIDTITCIHSAEVSGSQLCCAHSQLSQYMERYRKRLKAKNLMYIKQILYLLEQFVAMLGGNVNQNPGCQAVSQTGTALKSINDFLFQSQTDNINLFKVQRYCEKSLISRKLFGFVERYGGSASAVKTNKENQELAGLQNFLLTLQQGSDKQGAPPSPPVEVEHDQLRTASPLMQIEGFLSALTNANQDGRVILNRQGTVGQSSLKFLLLNPAVHFAKVVEECRAVIIAGGTMQPVADFREQLLCCAGVDPARIVEFSCGHVIPPENILPIILCSGPSNQQLEFTYQTRDLPQMMDETGRILCNLCNVIPGGVVCFFPSYEYEKQVYGHWEKSGLLSRLAAKKKIFQEPKKANQVEQVLVEYAKCIQRCGQTGGQMTGALLLSVVGGKMSEGINFSDDLGRCVIMVGMPYPNIRSPELQEKMTWLDKTMPRAAGQAPSKVLIENLCMKAVNQSIGRAIRHQKDFASVLLLDHRYTRPAIFNKLPQWIRERTQVKSAFGSAFAELRK
;
A
#
# COMPACT_ATOMS: atom_id res chain seq x y z
N PHE A 1 13.83 -28.14 8.28
CA PHE A 1 12.59 -27.33 8.27
C PHE A 1 11.43 -28.16 7.73
N PRO A 2 10.25 -28.20 8.38
CA PRO A 2 9.04 -28.76 7.78
C PRO A 2 8.71 -27.99 6.49
N PHE A 3 8.58 -28.70 5.38
CA PHE A 3 8.29 -28.11 4.07
C PHE A 3 7.25 -28.99 3.35
N PRO A 4 6.32 -28.42 2.55
CA PRO A 4 5.27 -29.21 1.91
C PRO A 4 5.78 -30.17 0.81
N TYR A 5 7.02 -29.97 0.34
CA TYR A 5 7.69 -30.78 -0.68
C TYR A 5 9.14 -31.03 -0.28
N THR A 6 9.92 -31.70 -1.11
CA THR A 6 11.39 -31.73 -0.96
C THR A 6 11.94 -30.34 -1.32
N PRO A 7 12.54 -29.60 -0.37
CA PRO A 7 13.04 -28.27 -0.65
C PRO A 7 14.29 -28.33 -1.55
N TYR A 8 14.47 -27.33 -2.39
CA TYR A 8 15.73 -27.14 -3.10
C TYR A 8 16.82 -26.69 -2.12
N ARG A 9 18.08 -27.01 -2.40
CA ARG A 9 19.23 -26.55 -1.59
C ARG A 9 19.23 -25.03 -1.34
N ILE A 10 18.84 -24.24 -2.34
CA ILE A 10 18.76 -22.77 -2.19
C ILE A 10 17.63 -22.33 -1.24
N GLN A 11 16.55 -23.13 -1.13
CA GLN A 11 15.45 -22.87 -0.20
C GLN A 11 15.87 -23.23 1.23
N GLU A 12 16.64 -24.30 1.40
CA GLU A 12 17.23 -24.66 2.70
C GLU A 12 18.16 -23.54 3.20
N GLN A 13 19.09 -23.09 2.35
CA GLN A 13 19.98 -21.97 2.67
C GLN A 13 19.21 -20.69 3.03
N PHE A 14 18.13 -20.39 2.28
CA PHE A 14 17.27 -19.25 2.57
C PHE A 14 16.59 -19.39 3.96
N MET A 15 16.05 -20.58 4.27
CA MET A 15 15.39 -20.84 5.55
C MET A 15 16.36 -20.78 6.73
N GLU A 16 17.58 -21.29 6.57
CA GLU A 16 18.65 -21.22 7.57
C GLU A 16 19.04 -19.76 7.85
N ALA A 17 19.38 -19.01 6.80
CA ALA A 17 19.74 -17.59 6.95
C ALA A 17 18.60 -16.76 7.56
N LEU A 18 17.35 -17.06 7.20
CA LEU A 18 16.17 -16.41 7.78
C LEU A 18 16.05 -16.74 9.28
N TYR A 19 16.15 -18.01 9.65
CA TYR A 19 16.06 -18.45 11.04
C TYR A 19 17.11 -17.76 11.92
N ASP A 20 18.36 -17.73 11.45
CA ASP A 20 19.48 -17.10 12.17
C ASP A 20 19.28 -15.58 12.33
N ALA A 21 18.78 -14.91 11.29
CA ALA A 21 18.47 -13.49 11.35
C ALA A 21 17.35 -13.17 12.36
N LEU A 22 16.31 -14.00 12.41
CA LEU A 22 15.21 -13.86 13.37
C LEU A 22 15.66 -14.13 14.80
N GLU A 23 16.44 -15.19 15.01
CA GLU A 23 16.95 -15.55 16.33
C GLU A 23 17.83 -14.44 16.91
N ALA A 24 18.74 -13.91 16.08
CA ALA A 24 19.66 -12.84 16.47
C ALA A 24 19.04 -11.42 16.50
N GLY A 25 17.74 -11.25 16.18
CA GLY A 25 17.08 -9.93 16.21
C GLY A 25 17.62 -8.94 15.16
N ARG A 26 17.99 -9.44 13.99
CA ARG A 26 18.66 -8.66 12.94
C ARG A 26 17.69 -8.02 11.95
N VAL A 27 18.22 -7.07 11.18
CA VAL A 27 17.56 -6.51 10.00
C VAL A 27 18.13 -7.20 8.77
N GLY A 28 17.34 -8.10 8.18
CA GLY A 28 17.79 -8.93 7.07
C GLY A 28 17.28 -8.43 5.73
N ILE A 29 18.16 -8.25 4.74
CA ILE A 29 17.79 -8.02 3.34
C ILE A 29 17.96 -9.33 2.58
N PHE A 30 16.86 -9.87 2.08
CA PHE A 30 16.80 -11.17 1.41
C PHE A 30 16.41 -11.01 -0.06
N GLU A 31 17.32 -11.37 -0.95
CA GLU A 31 17.05 -11.49 -2.38
C GLU A 31 16.82 -12.96 -2.73
N SER A 32 15.65 -13.23 -3.34
CA SER A 32 15.29 -14.57 -3.81
C SER A 32 14.58 -14.45 -5.15
N PRO A 33 15.22 -14.84 -6.27
CA PRO A 33 14.64 -14.69 -7.60
C PRO A 33 13.23 -15.27 -7.74
N THR A 34 12.45 -14.74 -8.66
CA THR A 34 11.10 -15.23 -8.96
C THR A 34 11.11 -16.72 -9.31
N GLY A 35 10.09 -17.48 -8.87
CA GLY A 35 9.99 -18.91 -9.17
C GLY A 35 10.83 -19.85 -8.29
N THR A 36 11.65 -19.31 -7.39
CA THR A 36 12.46 -20.11 -6.43
C THR A 36 11.67 -20.59 -5.20
N GLY A 37 10.40 -20.21 -5.05
CA GLY A 37 9.58 -20.54 -3.88
C GLY A 37 9.85 -19.67 -2.65
N LYS A 38 10.21 -18.39 -2.86
CA LYS A 38 10.45 -17.38 -1.82
C LYS A 38 9.37 -17.36 -0.73
N SER A 39 8.11 -17.24 -1.11
CA SER A 39 6.99 -17.12 -0.18
C SER A 39 6.85 -18.36 0.72
N LEU A 40 6.94 -19.57 0.16
CA LEU A 40 6.99 -20.81 0.95
C LEU A 40 8.21 -20.90 1.86
N SER A 41 9.38 -20.43 1.41
CA SER A 41 10.61 -20.42 2.21
C SER A 41 10.52 -19.43 3.38
N LEU A 42 9.94 -18.25 3.16
CA LEU A 42 9.62 -17.27 4.21
C LEU A 42 8.65 -17.88 5.24
N ILE A 43 7.56 -18.51 4.78
CA ILE A 43 6.56 -19.15 5.66
C ILE A 43 7.21 -20.23 6.51
N CYS A 44 7.89 -21.20 5.88
CA CYS A 44 8.40 -22.36 6.58
C CYS A 44 9.57 -22.00 7.51
N GLY A 45 10.46 -21.09 7.10
CA GLY A 45 11.55 -20.62 7.96
C GLY A 45 11.03 -19.82 9.16
N ALA A 46 10.13 -18.84 8.93
CA ALA A 46 9.62 -17.98 9.99
C ALA A 46 8.69 -18.71 10.98
N LEU A 47 7.81 -19.59 10.50
CA LEU A 47 6.92 -20.37 11.38
C LEU A 47 7.67 -21.47 12.15
N SER A 48 8.72 -22.06 11.56
CA SER A 48 9.62 -22.96 12.30
C SER A 48 10.29 -22.22 13.44
N TRP A 49 10.84 -21.04 13.15
CA TRP A 49 11.43 -20.17 14.16
C TRP A 49 10.43 -19.81 15.26
N LEU A 50 9.21 -19.38 14.90
CA LEU A 50 8.20 -18.99 15.89
C LEU A 50 7.83 -20.15 16.81
N ARG A 51 7.61 -21.35 16.26
CA ARG A 51 7.31 -22.55 17.04
C ARG A 51 8.45 -22.90 18.00
N ASP A 52 9.68 -22.91 17.50
CA ASP A 52 10.85 -23.23 18.31
C ASP A 52 11.10 -22.14 19.38
N TRP A 53 10.83 -20.88 19.06
CA TRP A 53 10.92 -19.75 19.98
C TRP A 53 9.87 -19.83 21.11
N GLU A 54 8.61 -20.11 20.77
CA GLU A 54 7.55 -20.33 21.75
C GLU A 54 7.87 -21.52 22.67
N GLU A 55 8.41 -22.60 22.12
CA GLU A 55 8.81 -23.78 22.90
C GLU A 55 10.00 -23.48 23.83
N LYS A 56 11.04 -22.80 23.34
CA LYS A 56 12.17 -22.34 24.19
C LYS A 56 11.69 -21.45 25.34
N ARG A 57 10.79 -20.51 25.07
CA ARG A 57 10.20 -19.65 26.11
C ARG A 57 9.40 -20.45 27.12
N ARG A 58 8.56 -21.39 26.66
CA ARG A 58 7.80 -22.29 27.54
C ARG A 58 8.70 -23.11 28.45
N GLN A 59 9.82 -23.63 27.93
CA GLN A 59 10.80 -24.39 28.71
C GLN A 59 11.55 -23.51 29.71
N GLN A 60 11.93 -22.28 29.33
CA GLN A 60 12.56 -21.31 30.24
C GLN A 60 11.62 -20.91 31.38
N GLU A 61 10.37 -20.60 31.06
CA GLU A 61 9.33 -20.29 32.05
C GLU A 61 9.11 -21.49 33.00
N ALA A 62 8.99 -22.71 32.47
CA ALA A 62 8.86 -23.92 33.29
C ALA A 62 10.08 -24.16 34.20
N ARG A 63 11.29 -23.87 33.72
CA ARG A 63 12.52 -23.99 34.51
C ARG A 63 12.57 -22.96 35.65
N LEU A 64 12.17 -21.71 35.40
CA LEU A 64 12.07 -20.67 36.43
C LEU A 64 11.04 -21.03 37.50
N LEU A 65 9.88 -21.57 37.10
CA LEU A 65 8.85 -22.06 38.02
C LEU A 65 9.35 -23.23 38.88
N ALA A 66 10.12 -24.16 38.30
CA ALA A 66 10.70 -25.29 39.03
C ALA A 66 11.75 -24.83 40.06
N LEU A 67 12.59 -23.84 39.71
CA LEU A 67 13.57 -23.25 40.62
C LEU A 67 12.89 -22.48 41.77
N GLY A 68 11.82 -21.74 41.49
CA GLY A 68 11.04 -21.03 42.50
C GLY A 68 10.28 -21.95 43.47
N ALA A 69 9.88 -23.15 43.02
CA ALA A 69 9.23 -24.15 43.87
C ALA A 69 10.20 -24.91 44.79
N GLY A 70 11.48 -25.03 44.40
CA GLY A 70 12.51 -25.76 45.17
C GLY A 70 13.20 -24.96 46.29
N GLY A 71 12.87 -23.68 46.48
CA GLY A 71 13.56 -22.78 47.43
C GLY A 71 12.95 -22.71 48.84
N GLN A 72 12.01 -23.59 49.20
CA GLN A 72 11.36 -23.56 50.52
C GLN A 72 11.92 -24.55 51.56
N ASP A 73 12.74 -25.53 51.19
CA ASP A 73 13.27 -26.50 52.16
C ASP A 73 14.80 -26.48 52.22
N GLY A 74 15.34 -25.85 53.27
CA GLY A 74 16.69 -26.17 53.75
C GLY A 74 17.66 -25.00 53.93
N LEU A 75 17.37 -24.05 54.83
CA LEU A 75 18.42 -23.29 55.51
C LEU A 75 18.06 -23.16 57.00
N THR A 76 18.60 -24.07 57.80
CA THR A 76 18.65 -24.00 59.27
C THR A 76 19.39 -22.73 59.72
N PRO A 77 18.87 -21.98 60.72
CA PRO A 77 19.51 -20.78 61.24
C PRO A 77 20.59 -21.17 62.25
N GLN A 78 21.75 -21.67 61.79
CA GLN A 78 22.90 -21.87 62.66
C GLN A 78 24.19 -21.93 61.85
N GLN A 79 24.79 -20.75 61.59
CA GLN A 79 26.23 -20.48 61.56
C GLN A 79 26.48 -19.12 60.90
N ALA A 80 26.34 -18.06 61.69
CA ALA A 80 26.86 -16.74 61.34
C ALA A 80 27.55 -16.14 62.57
N ARG A 81 28.77 -16.59 62.84
CA ARG A 81 29.78 -15.85 63.60
C ARG A 81 31.16 -16.20 63.05
N LEU A 82 31.79 -15.28 62.34
CA LEU A 82 33.07 -14.60 62.69
C LEU A 82 33.81 -14.04 61.46
N GLY A 83 34.15 -12.75 61.54
CA GLY A 83 35.15 -12.01 60.73
C GLY A 83 34.60 -11.43 59.41
N SER A 84 34.78 -10.16 59.03
CA SER A 84 35.58 -9.03 59.52
C SER A 84 35.03 -7.72 58.92
N ALA A 85 35.42 -6.59 59.51
CA ALA A 85 34.82 -5.26 59.40
C ALA A 85 35.01 -4.46 58.08
N ASP A 86 34.06 -3.55 57.91
CA ASP A 86 34.08 -2.21 57.28
C ASP A 86 34.30 -2.01 55.76
N THR A 87 33.23 -1.62 55.07
CA THR A 87 33.15 -0.34 54.32
C THR A 87 31.69 0.01 53.99
N ALA A 88 31.37 1.31 54.05
CA ALA A 88 30.02 1.87 53.93
C ALA A 88 29.33 1.50 52.60
N GLY A 89 28.25 0.73 52.70
CA GLY A 89 27.31 0.41 51.62
C GLY A 89 26.01 -0.10 52.24
N GLN A 90 24.87 0.16 51.60
CA GLN A 90 23.53 -0.18 52.07
C GLN A 90 23.43 -1.64 52.56
N PRO A 91 22.55 -1.97 53.53
CA PRO A 91 22.48 -3.31 54.09
C PRO A 91 22.12 -4.34 53.01
N ASP A 92 23.03 -5.26 52.73
CA ASP A 92 22.97 -6.32 51.70
C ASP A 92 21.69 -7.19 51.78
N TRP A 93 21.05 -7.23 52.95
CA TRP A 93 19.78 -7.93 53.17
C TRP A 93 18.56 -7.23 52.54
N VAL A 94 18.58 -5.90 52.40
CA VAL A 94 17.46 -5.13 51.80
C VAL A 94 17.44 -5.36 50.30
N THR A 95 18.59 -5.29 49.64
CA THR A 95 18.76 -5.61 48.22
C THR A 95 18.40 -7.08 47.94
N ALA A 96 18.86 -8.01 48.77
CA ALA A 96 18.50 -9.43 48.64
C ALA A 96 17.00 -9.70 48.87
N PHE A 97 16.35 -8.97 49.78
CA PHE A 97 14.90 -9.09 50.01
C PHE A 97 14.08 -8.49 48.86
N VAL A 98 14.49 -7.34 48.32
CA VAL A 98 13.86 -6.73 47.15
C VAL A 98 14.00 -7.64 45.93
N GLN A 99 15.19 -8.18 45.66
CA GLN A 99 15.41 -9.15 44.59
C GLN A 99 14.57 -10.41 44.78
N LYS A 100 14.53 -10.97 45.99
CA LYS A 100 13.73 -12.18 46.29
C LYS A 100 12.22 -11.93 46.22
N LYS A 101 11.77 -10.70 46.52
CA LYS A 101 10.38 -10.28 46.33
C LYS A 101 10.08 -10.12 44.84
N GLU A 102 10.93 -9.46 44.07
CA GLU A 102 10.80 -9.33 42.61
C GLU A 102 10.80 -10.70 41.93
N GLU A 103 11.64 -11.64 42.36
CA GLU A 103 11.65 -13.04 41.88
C GLU A 103 10.33 -13.76 42.16
N ARG A 104 9.78 -13.61 43.38
CA ARG A 104 8.48 -14.19 43.76
C ARG A 104 7.33 -13.58 42.96
N ASP A 105 7.28 -12.25 42.88
CA ASP A 105 6.28 -11.52 42.10
C ASP A 105 6.35 -11.92 40.61
N THR A 106 7.57 -12.14 40.09
CA THR A 106 7.77 -12.65 38.73
C THR A 106 7.28 -14.09 38.56
N VAL A 107 7.57 -14.98 39.52
CA VAL A 107 7.12 -16.38 39.50
C VAL A 107 5.60 -16.48 39.60
N ASP A 108 4.97 -15.70 40.46
CA ASP A 108 3.52 -15.71 40.62
C ASP A 108 2.81 -15.13 39.39
N ARG A 109 3.35 -14.06 38.78
CA ARG A 109 2.90 -13.57 37.47
C ARG A 109 3.00 -14.64 36.38
N LEU A 110 4.11 -15.39 36.33
CA LEU A 110 4.30 -16.49 35.37
C LEU A 110 3.31 -17.65 35.59
N LYS A 111 2.96 -17.97 36.84
CA LYS A 111 1.95 -19.01 37.15
C LYS A 111 0.56 -18.59 36.69
N GLU A 112 0.17 -17.35 36.96
CA GLU A 112 -1.12 -16.81 36.49
C GLU A 112 -1.19 -16.84 34.96
N GLU A 113 -0.11 -16.44 34.28
CA GLU A 113 -0.02 -16.47 32.84
C GLU A 113 -0.12 -17.91 32.28
N GLN A 114 0.52 -18.90 32.90
CA GLN A 114 0.37 -20.31 32.51
C GLN A 114 -1.08 -20.82 32.63
N ILE A 115 -1.76 -20.48 33.73
CA ILE A 115 -3.16 -20.89 33.94
C ILE A 115 -4.06 -20.27 32.88
N ARG A 116 -3.87 -18.98 32.56
CA ARG A 116 -4.63 -18.30 31.50
C ARG A 116 -4.36 -18.92 30.13
N ARG A 117 -3.10 -19.18 29.78
CA ARG A 117 -2.71 -19.86 28.52
C ARG A 117 -3.36 -21.24 28.39
N LYS A 118 -3.35 -22.05 29.44
CA LYS A 118 -3.98 -23.39 29.43
C LYS A 118 -5.50 -23.31 29.23
N LYS A 119 -6.18 -22.43 29.96
CA LYS A 119 -7.64 -22.18 29.77
C LYS A 119 -7.97 -21.76 28.34
N ARG A 120 -7.08 -21.00 27.70
CA ARG A 120 -7.23 -20.56 26.31
C ARG A 120 -7.03 -21.69 25.31
N GLU A 121 -6.00 -22.52 25.47
CA GLU A 121 -5.78 -23.71 24.62
C GLU A 121 -6.99 -24.64 24.70
N ASP A 122 -7.50 -24.92 25.91
CA ASP A 122 -8.70 -25.72 26.13
C ASP A 122 -9.93 -25.12 25.42
N ARG A 123 -10.09 -23.78 25.44
CA ARG A 123 -11.20 -23.09 24.76
C ARG A 123 -11.06 -23.19 23.24
N LEU A 124 -9.88 -22.94 22.69
CA LEU A 124 -9.64 -23.03 21.25
C LEU A 124 -9.82 -24.46 20.74
N GLU A 125 -9.41 -25.47 21.50
CA GLU A 125 -9.59 -26.87 21.16
C GLU A 125 -11.06 -27.30 21.17
N LYS A 126 -11.84 -26.84 22.17
CA LYS A 126 -13.30 -27.01 22.18
C LYS A 126 -13.97 -26.37 20.97
N ILE A 127 -13.54 -25.16 20.59
CA ILE A 127 -14.09 -24.47 19.42
C ILE A 127 -13.68 -25.20 18.15
N ARG A 128 -12.44 -25.65 18.02
CA ARG A 128 -11.98 -26.48 16.89
C ARG A 128 -12.84 -27.74 16.74
N HIS A 129 -13.15 -28.43 17.84
CA HIS A 129 -14.04 -29.59 17.85
C HIS A 129 -15.47 -29.22 17.41
N ASN A 130 -16.03 -28.15 17.96
CA ASN A 130 -17.38 -27.67 17.63
C ASN A 130 -17.51 -27.20 16.18
N VAL A 131 -16.49 -26.52 15.66
CA VAL A 131 -16.41 -26.06 14.27
C VAL A 131 -16.32 -27.27 13.34
N HIS A 132 -15.50 -28.27 13.65
CA HIS A 132 -15.42 -29.50 12.86
C HIS A 132 -16.77 -30.25 12.81
N LEU A 133 -17.48 -30.33 13.94
CA LEU A 133 -18.84 -30.88 14.01
C LEU A 133 -19.85 -30.05 13.19
N LYS A 134 -19.74 -28.72 13.21
CA LYS A 134 -20.59 -27.79 12.45
C LYS A 134 -20.34 -27.91 10.95
N TYR A 135 -19.10 -28.05 10.49
CA TYR A 135 -18.78 -28.30 9.07
C TYR A 135 -19.21 -29.70 8.61
N ALA A 136 -19.08 -30.73 9.46
CA ALA A 136 -19.61 -32.06 9.18
C ALA A 136 -21.15 -32.06 9.05
N ALA A 137 -21.84 -31.30 9.92
CA ALA A 137 -23.28 -31.10 9.83
C ALA A 137 -23.70 -30.22 8.63
N LYS A 138 -22.87 -29.24 8.24
CA LYS A 138 -23.11 -28.36 7.08
C LYS A 138 -22.91 -29.09 5.76
N ARG A 139 -21.96 -30.04 5.64
CA ARG A 139 -21.84 -30.92 4.46
C ARG A 139 -23.11 -31.76 4.26
N LYS A 140 -23.66 -32.34 5.33
CA LYS A 140 -24.94 -33.06 5.29
C LYS A 140 -26.12 -32.16 4.92
N ARG A 141 -26.20 -30.94 5.45
CA ARG A 141 -27.28 -29.98 5.11
C ARG A 141 -27.14 -29.41 3.70
N CYS A 142 -25.94 -29.24 3.18
CA CYS A 142 -25.72 -28.71 1.83
C CYS A 142 -26.20 -29.70 0.76
N GLU A 143 -26.04 -31.01 0.99
CA GLU A 143 -26.63 -32.07 0.14
C GLU A 143 -28.18 -32.07 0.21
N GLU A 144 -28.77 -31.77 1.37
CA GLU A 144 -30.22 -31.66 1.55
C GLU A 144 -30.83 -30.34 1.00
N ASP A 145 -30.08 -29.23 1.08
CA ASP A 145 -30.51 -27.91 0.60
C ASP A 145 -30.39 -27.78 -0.93
N GLU A 146 -29.46 -28.49 -1.58
CA GLU A 146 -29.38 -28.58 -3.05
C GLU A 146 -30.62 -29.30 -3.62
N ALA A 147 -31.14 -30.31 -2.89
CA ALA A 147 -32.40 -30.98 -3.20
C ALA A 147 -33.64 -30.09 -2.98
N LYS A 148 -33.63 -29.21 -1.96
CA LYS A 148 -34.72 -28.25 -1.71
C LYS A 148 -34.70 -27.06 -2.68
N ARG A 149 -33.54 -26.62 -3.15
CA ARG A 149 -33.40 -25.50 -4.08
C ARG A 149 -33.98 -25.82 -5.47
N LEU A 150 -33.92 -27.09 -5.89
CA LEU A 150 -34.61 -27.59 -7.08
C LEU A 150 -36.15 -27.57 -6.96
N LEU A 151 -36.67 -27.75 -5.73
CA LEU A 151 -38.11 -27.67 -5.44
C LEU A 151 -38.64 -26.23 -5.33
N GLN A 152 -37.79 -25.29 -4.92
CA GLN A 152 -38.18 -23.88 -4.71
C GLN A 152 -38.14 -23.05 -6.01
N LEU A 153 -37.26 -23.39 -6.96
CA LEU A 153 -37.26 -22.83 -8.32
C LEU A 153 -38.54 -23.15 -9.12
N SER A 154 -39.29 -24.20 -8.72
CA SER A 154 -40.62 -24.50 -9.27
C SER A 154 -41.73 -23.61 -8.69
N LYS A 155 -41.49 -22.89 -7.59
CA LYS A 155 -42.51 -22.16 -6.82
C LYS A 155 -42.41 -20.64 -6.95
N GLU A 156 -41.26 -20.13 -7.37
CA GLU A 156 -41.02 -18.68 -7.58
C GLU A 156 -41.36 -18.19 -9.00
N ALA A 157 -41.90 -19.06 -9.87
CA ALA A 157 -42.42 -18.68 -11.19
C ALA A 157 -43.84 -18.08 -11.17
N LEU A 158 -44.47 -17.86 -10.00
CA LEU A 158 -45.90 -17.51 -9.88
C LEU A 158 -46.26 -16.33 -8.95
N SER A 159 -45.31 -15.49 -8.50
CA SER A 159 -45.71 -14.27 -7.77
C SER A 159 -44.64 -13.16 -7.78
N GLN A 160 -44.78 -12.22 -8.71
CA GLN A 160 -44.33 -10.82 -8.61
C GLN A 160 -45.61 -9.96 -8.64
N GLY A 161 -45.81 -8.87 -7.92
CA GLY A 161 -45.03 -8.11 -6.95
C GLY A 161 -45.90 -6.93 -6.49
N ALA A 162 -45.46 -6.16 -5.49
CA ALA A 162 -45.92 -4.78 -5.25
C ALA A 162 -44.90 -4.08 -4.35
N GLY A 163 -44.45 -2.89 -4.76
CA GLY A 163 -43.58 -2.02 -3.98
C GLY A 163 -44.29 -0.72 -3.61
N GLU A 164 -44.01 -0.24 -2.41
CA GLU A 164 -44.29 1.10 -1.87
C GLU A 164 -43.07 1.43 -0.98
N GLY A 165 -42.58 2.65 -0.78
CA GLY A 165 -42.96 4.01 -1.14
C GLY A 165 -42.02 4.90 -0.32
N ALA A 166 -41.44 5.94 -0.92
CA ALA A 166 -40.46 6.83 -0.30
C ALA A 166 -41.15 8.04 0.34
N LEU A 167 -40.74 8.46 1.54
CA LEU A 167 -40.50 9.87 1.92
C LEU A 167 -40.09 10.07 3.41
N ASP A 168 -39.32 11.15 3.57
CA ASP A 168 -39.13 12.04 4.72
C ASP A 168 -37.87 11.97 5.60
N GLN A 169 -37.08 13.05 5.48
CA GLN A 169 -35.84 13.42 6.17
C GLN A 169 -35.96 14.85 6.73
N LEU A 170 -36.26 15.04 8.01
CA LEU A 170 -36.07 16.31 8.70
C LEU A 170 -35.82 16.08 10.20
N GLY A 171 -34.57 16.29 10.65
CA GLY A 171 -34.27 16.43 12.08
C GLY A 171 -32.89 15.93 12.53
N HIS A 172 -31.79 16.60 12.16
CA HIS A 172 -30.43 16.16 12.55
C HIS A 172 -29.42 17.28 12.89
N GLU A 173 -29.81 18.50 13.23
CA GLU A 173 -28.85 19.64 13.31
C GLU A 173 -27.81 19.62 14.46
N GLU A 174 -27.91 18.72 15.45
CA GLU A 174 -27.05 18.76 16.65
C GLU A 174 -25.68 18.07 16.51
N GLU A 175 -25.56 17.07 15.62
CA GLU A 175 -24.35 16.25 15.47
C GLU A 175 -23.18 16.96 14.76
N LEU A 176 -23.48 18.06 14.05
CA LEU A 176 -22.48 18.80 13.26
C LEU A 176 -21.63 19.77 14.08
N ILE A 177 -21.84 19.88 15.40
CA ILE A 177 -21.18 20.88 16.24
C ILE A 177 -19.88 20.33 16.81
N LEU A 178 -18.85 21.18 16.84
CA LEU A 178 -17.54 20.83 17.39
C LEU A 178 -17.64 20.61 18.90
N ALA A 179 -17.17 19.45 19.36
CA ALA A 179 -17.00 19.17 20.78
C ALA A 179 -15.90 20.09 21.34
N GLU A 180 -15.81 20.19 22.66
CA GLU A 180 -14.80 21.01 23.33
C GLU A 180 -13.39 20.51 23.01
N TYR A 181 -12.53 21.43 22.56
CA TYR A 181 -11.10 21.18 22.41
C TYR A 181 -10.36 21.74 23.62
N GLU A 182 -9.88 20.85 24.49
CA GLU A 182 -9.04 21.18 25.64
C GLU A 182 -7.56 21.17 25.25
N SER A 183 -6.83 22.23 25.61
CA SER A 183 -5.40 22.39 25.35
C SER A 183 -4.61 21.51 26.32
N ASP A 184 -3.45 21.00 25.90
CA ASP A 184 -2.62 20.11 26.73
C ASP A 184 -2.13 20.73 28.05
N ASP A 185 -2.02 22.06 28.10
CA ASP A 185 -1.63 22.81 29.30
C ASP A 185 -2.73 22.90 30.37
N GLU A 186 -3.95 22.42 30.06
CA GLU A 186 -5.11 22.42 30.97
C GLU A 186 -5.55 21.00 31.37
N LYS A 187 -4.70 19.97 31.15
CA LYS A 187 -4.93 18.67 31.78
C LYS A 187 -4.73 18.78 33.29
N LYS A 188 -5.79 19.14 34.02
CA LYS A 188 -5.95 18.60 35.38
C LYS A 188 -5.94 17.08 35.22
N VAL A 189 -5.03 16.42 35.92
CA VAL A 189 -5.07 14.98 36.12
C VAL A 189 -6.40 14.70 36.81
N VAL A 190 -7.43 14.36 36.03
CA VAL A 190 -8.66 13.78 36.56
C VAL A 190 -8.33 12.32 36.83
N SER A 191 -7.80 12.07 38.01
CA SER A 191 -7.66 10.74 38.60
C SER A 191 -9.05 10.23 38.95
N GLY A 192 -9.69 9.55 38.00
CA GLY A 192 -10.99 8.93 38.20
C GLY A 192 -11.81 9.02 36.93
N LEU A 193 -11.61 8.04 36.04
CA LEU A 193 -12.56 7.46 35.07
C LEU A 193 -11.79 6.52 34.12
N GLU A 194 -10.93 5.66 34.68
CA GLU A 194 -10.36 4.47 34.01
C GLU A 194 -10.77 3.18 34.74
N GLU A 195 -11.95 3.16 35.35
CA GLU A 195 -12.53 1.95 35.95
C GLU A 195 -13.67 1.46 35.06
N ASP A 196 -13.30 0.66 34.03
CA ASP A 196 -14.11 -0.43 33.45
C ASP A 196 -13.46 -1.07 32.18
N ASP A 197 -12.17 -0.82 31.89
CA ASP A 197 -11.42 -1.53 30.81
C ASP A 197 -10.39 -2.54 31.35
N ASP A 198 -10.37 -2.79 32.67
CA ASP A 198 -9.39 -3.65 33.36
C ASP A 198 -9.63 -5.16 33.26
N ASP A 199 -10.66 -5.62 32.54
CA ASP A 199 -10.96 -7.06 32.39
C ASP A 199 -10.38 -7.71 31.11
N LEU A 200 -9.56 -6.99 30.34
CA LEU A 200 -8.85 -7.54 29.17
C LEU A 200 -7.40 -7.05 29.14
N GLU A 201 -6.57 -7.50 30.09
CA GLU A 201 -5.12 -7.52 29.87
C GLU A 201 -4.83 -8.32 28.58
N GLU A 202 -4.69 -7.62 27.46
CA GLU A 202 -4.48 -8.20 26.14
C GLU A 202 -3.16 -9.00 26.13
N GLU A 203 -3.26 -10.32 26.28
CA GLU A 203 -2.14 -11.25 26.23
C GLU A 203 -1.42 -11.16 24.88
N HIS A 204 -0.29 -10.43 24.84
CA HIS A 204 0.52 -10.31 23.63
C HIS A 204 1.44 -11.53 23.48
N VAL A 205 1.01 -12.50 22.68
CA VAL A 205 1.92 -13.54 22.16
C VAL A 205 2.95 -12.93 21.21
N THR A 206 4.10 -13.59 21.02
CA THR A 206 5.05 -13.24 19.95
C THR A 206 4.38 -13.43 18.59
N LYS A 207 4.47 -12.43 17.73
CA LYS A 207 3.78 -12.34 16.44
C LYS A 207 4.77 -12.10 15.31
N ILE A 208 4.40 -12.64 14.15
CA ILE A 208 4.99 -12.29 12.88
C ILE A 208 3.98 -11.42 12.12
N TYR A 209 4.37 -10.20 11.80
CA TYR A 209 3.64 -9.32 10.90
C TYR A 209 4.15 -9.51 9.48
N TYR A 210 3.35 -10.13 8.62
CA TYR A 210 3.67 -10.29 7.21
C TYR A 210 3.03 -9.17 6.39
N CYS A 211 3.86 -8.45 5.64
CA CYS A 211 3.47 -7.30 4.87
C CYS A 211 3.75 -7.50 3.39
N SER A 212 2.80 -7.18 2.54
CA SER A 212 2.97 -7.18 1.09
C SER A 212 2.26 -5.99 0.45
N ARG A 213 2.54 -5.75 -0.82
CA ARG A 213 2.13 -4.53 -1.52
C ARG A 213 0.66 -4.54 -1.94
N THR A 214 0.16 -5.68 -2.43
CA THR A 214 -1.22 -5.79 -2.95
C THR A 214 -2.05 -6.81 -2.19
N HIS A 215 -3.37 -6.61 -2.21
CA HIS A 215 -4.35 -7.55 -1.66
C HIS A 215 -4.21 -8.95 -2.26
N SER A 216 -3.99 -9.04 -3.58
CA SER A 216 -3.82 -10.32 -4.28
C SER A 216 -2.60 -11.11 -3.79
N GLN A 217 -1.49 -10.42 -3.47
CA GLN A 217 -0.30 -11.04 -2.90
C GLN A 217 -0.55 -11.56 -1.49
N LEU A 218 -1.30 -10.80 -0.67
CA LEU A 218 -1.69 -11.25 0.68
C LEU A 218 -2.59 -12.50 0.61
N SER A 219 -3.61 -12.50 -0.27
CA SER A 219 -4.47 -13.68 -0.45
C SER A 219 -3.69 -14.88 -0.99
N GLN A 220 -2.71 -14.67 -1.88
CA GLN A 220 -1.81 -15.74 -2.33
C GLN A 220 -0.99 -16.31 -1.16
N PHE A 221 -0.38 -15.45 -0.35
CA PHE A 221 0.40 -15.85 0.82
C PHE A 221 -0.44 -16.68 1.81
N VAL A 222 -1.66 -16.25 2.12
CA VAL A 222 -2.55 -16.99 3.02
C VAL A 222 -2.87 -18.39 2.48
N ARG A 223 -3.10 -18.53 1.17
CA ARG A 223 -3.31 -19.85 0.53
C ARG A 223 -2.06 -20.72 0.56
N GLU A 224 -0.87 -20.13 0.51
CA GLU A 224 0.38 -20.87 0.68
C GLU A 224 0.58 -21.34 2.14
N VAL A 225 0.18 -20.53 3.13
CA VAL A 225 0.16 -20.95 4.54
C VAL A 225 -0.81 -22.13 4.74
N GLN A 226 -2.01 -22.09 4.14
CA GLN A 226 -2.97 -23.20 4.19
C GLN A 226 -2.40 -24.52 3.65
N LYS A 227 -1.57 -24.44 2.60
CA LYS A 227 -0.91 -25.62 2.00
C LYS A 227 0.33 -26.07 2.76
N SER A 228 0.88 -25.22 3.62
CA SER A 228 2.09 -25.53 4.39
C SER A 228 1.80 -26.55 5.50
N PRO A 229 2.83 -27.24 6.03
CA PRO A 229 2.69 -28.10 7.21
C PRO A 229 2.12 -27.40 8.44
N PHE A 230 2.17 -26.06 8.47
CA PHE A 230 1.73 -25.24 9.60
C PHE A 230 0.26 -24.79 9.48
N GLY A 231 -0.42 -25.05 8.36
CA GLY A 231 -1.73 -24.47 8.07
C GLY A 231 -2.84 -24.82 9.08
N LYS A 232 -2.75 -25.95 9.78
CA LYS A 232 -3.75 -26.39 10.78
C LYS A 232 -3.53 -25.81 12.17
N ASP A 233 -2.29 -25.47 12.50
CA ASP A 233 -1.90 -25.08 13.86
C ASP A 233 -1.64 -23.57 14.00
N THR A 234 -1.43 -22.89 12.87
CA THR A 234 -1.14 -21.45 12.85
C THR A 234 -2.39 -20.61 13.07
N ARG A 235 -2.34 -19.71 14.06
CA ARG A 235 -3.38 -18.69 14.26
C ARG A 235 -3.10 -17.48 13.37
N LEU A 236 -3.74 -17.43 12.20
CA LEU A 236 -3.56 -16.37 11.21
C LEU A 236 -4.73 -15.38 11.19
N VAL A 237 -4.45 -14.09 11.09
CA VAL A 237 -5.45 -13.04 10.85
C VAL A 237 -5.05 -12.21 9.63
N ALA A 238 -5.96 -12.10 8.66
CA ALA A 238 -5.81 -11.22 7.51
C ALA A 238 -6.51 -9.86 7.77
N LEU A 239 -5.75 -8.77 7.63
CA LEU A 239 -6.25 -7.41 7.78
C LEU A 239 -6.50 -6.75 6.43
N GLY A 240 -7.61 -6.01 6.33
CA GLY A 240 -8.01 -5.31 5.13
C GLY A 240 -8.68 -3.97 5.43
N SER A 241 -8.93 -3.20 4.38
CA SER A 241 -9.70 -1.96 4.46
C SER A 241 -11.19 -2.24 4.71
N ARG A 242 -11.94 -1.23 5.13
CA ARG A 242 -13.42 -1.34 5.21
C ARG A 242 -14.05 -1.64 3.86
N GLN A 243 -13.46 -1.17 2.76
CA GLN A 243 -13.94 -1.46 1.41
C GLN A 243 -13.90 -2.97 1.10
N ASN A 244 -12.91 -3.69 1.63
CA ASN A 244 -12.75 -5.12 1.37
C ASN A 244 -13.53 -5.98 2.37
N LEU A 245 -13.63 -5.55 3.63
CA LEU A 245 -14.19 -6.36 4.73
C LEU A 245 -15.65 -6.03 5.11
N CYS A 246 -16.25 -4.96 4.57
CA CYS A 246 -17.61 -4.58 4.93
C CYS A 246 -18.65 -5.50 4.31
N VAL A 247 -19.51 -6.08 5.15
CA VAL A 247 -20.65 -6.94 4.76
C VAL A 247 -21.98 -6.20 4.68
N ASN A 248 -22.03 -4.94 5.13
CA ASN A 248 -23.24 -4.12 5.06
C ASN A 248 -23.39 -3.53 3.64
N GLU A 249 -24.40 -4.00 2.90
CA GLU A 249 -24.67 -3.59 1.52
C GLU A 249 -25.05 -2.11 1.38
N GLU A 250 -25.54 -1.43 2.42
CA GLU A 250 -25.76 0.02 2.38
C GLU A 250 -24.44 0.79 2.34
N VAL A 251 -23.46 0.35 3.12
CA VAL A 251 -22.14 0.99 3.19
C VAL A 251 -21.32 0.63 1.95
N ARG A 252 -21.37 -0.63 1.52
CA ARG A 252 -20.60 -1.14 0.38
C ARG A 252 -20.98 -0.49 -0.95
N ARG A 253 -22.25 -0.08 -1.12
CA ARG A 253 -22.76 0.62 -2.30
C ARG A 253 -22.08 1.97 -2.56
N LEU A 254 -21.47 2.59 -1.57
CA LEU A 254 -20.81 3.91 -1.72
C LEU A 254 -19.56 3.86 -2.62
N SER A 255 -18.98 2.67 -2.85
CA SER A 255 -17.82 2.36 -3.72
C SER A 255 -16.49 3.07 -3.42
N VAL A 256 -16.53 4.31 -2.92
CA VAL A 256 -15.39 5.15 -2.54
C VAL A 256 -15.00 4.88 -1.08
N LEU A 257 -13.72 4.56 -0.84
CA LEU A 257 -13.19 4.17 0.46
C LEU A 257 -13.49 5.19 1.58
N GLN A 258 -13.40 6.48 1.30
CA GLN A 258 -13.64 7.52 2.30
C GLN A 258 -15.11 7.58 2.72
N LEU A 259 -16.04 7.57 1.76
CA LEU A 259 -17.48 7.52 2.03
C LEU A 259 -17.85 6.26 2.84
N ILE A 260 -17.24 5.12 2.51
CA ILE A 260 -17.37 3.86 3.27
C ILE A 260 -16.91 4.05 4.72
N ASN A 261 -15.75 4.67 4.93
CA ASN A 261 -15.22 4.93 6.26
C ASN A 261 -16.14 5.83 7.08
N ASP A 262 -16.61 6.93 6.50
CA ASP A 262 -17.43 7.91 7.19
C ASP A 262 -18.80 7.34 7.55
N ARG A 263 -19.50 6.71 6.60
CA ARG A 263 -20.79 6.06 6.86
C ARG A 263 -20.69 4.94 7.90
N CYS A 264 -19.60 4.16 7.88
CA CYS A 264 -19.36 3.12 8.87
C CYS A 264 -19.20 3.70 10.28
N MET A 265 -18.45 4.80 10.42
CA MET A 265 -18.25 5.46 11.72
C MET A 265 -19.53 6.15 12.22
N GLU A 266 -20.32 6.74 11.33
CA GLU A 266 -21.63 7.33 11.66
C GLU A 266 -22.58 6.28 12.29
N MET A 267 -22.68 5.11 11.66
CA MET A 267 -23.49 3.99 12.16
C MET A 267 -23.03 3.45 13.53
N GLN A 268 -21.80 3.74 13.97
CA GLN A 268 -21.29 3.32 15.29
C GLN A 268 -21.65 4.29 16.40
N LYS A 269 -21.52 5.61 16.17
CA LYS A 269 -21.80 6.64 17.18
C LYS A 269 -23.24 6.58 17.68
N ASN A 270 -24.17 6.25 16.78
CA ASN A 270 -25.59 6.07 17.07
C ASN A 270 -25.90 4.96 18.11
N LYS A 271 -24.93 4.10 18.47
CA LYS A 271 -25.05 3.06 19.51
C LYS A 271 -24.80 3.60 20.92
N HIS A 272 -23.90 4.58 21.11
CA HIS A 272 -23.51 5.09 22.43
C HIS A 272 -24.54 6.06 23.03
N GLU A 273 -25.24 6.84 22.20
CA GLU A 273 -26.26 7.79 22.67
C GLU A 273 -27.55 7.16 23.22
N LYS A 274 -27.73 5.84 23.07
CA LYS A 274 -28.93 5.16 23.62
C LYS A 274 -28.84 4.87 25.12
N LYS A 275 -27.65 4.88 25.72
CA LYS A 275 -27.47 4.52 27.14
C LYS A 275 -27.59 5.69 28.13
N SER A 276 -27.67 6.95 27.67
CA SER A 276 -27.55 8.13 28.56
C SER A 276 -28.84 8.91 28.83
N ASN A 277 -30.01 8.48 28.33
CA ASN A 277 -31.28 9.23 28.50
C ASN A 277 -32.49 8.28 28.62
N GLU A 278 -32.59 7.53 29.71
CA GLU A 278 -33.77 6.70 30.04
C GLU A 278 -34.76 7.32 31.02
N GLU A 279 -34.52 8.52 31.55
CA GLU A 279 -35.50 9.23 32.39
C GLU A 279 -36.04 10.50 31.69
N ASN A 280 -36.98 10.30 30.77
CA ASN A 280 -38.15 11.18 30.58
C ASN A 280 -39.02 10.63 29.45
N GLU A 281 -40.13 10.01 29.83
CA GLU A 281 -41.20 9.60 28.92
C GLU A 281 -41.99 10.82 28.45
N GLU A 282 -41.81 11.23 27.19
CA GLU A 282 -42.91 11.79 26.40
C GLU A 282 -42.90 11.23 24.97
N LYS A 283 -44.07 10.71 24.60
CA LYS A 283 -44.35 9.95 23.37
C LYS A 283 -44.22 10.81 22.11
N LYS A 284 -43.02 10.87 21.53
CA LYS A 284 -42.83 11.06 20.08
C LYS A 284 -42.27 9.77 19.50
N ARG A 285 -42.94 9.22 18.48
CA ARG A 285 -42.53 8.01 17.73
C ARG A 285 -41.07 8.17 17.27
N ARG A 286 -40.13 7.59 18.03
CA ARG A 286 -38.69 7.60 17.74
C ARG A 286 -38.44 6.83 16.45
N VAL A 287 -38.00 7.52 15.41
CA VAL A 287 -37.45 6.91 14.18
C VAL A 287 -36.27 6.02 14.57
N SER A 288 -36.24 4.80 14.03
CA SER A 288 -35.18 3.82 14.26
C SER A 288 -33.82 4.35 13.81
N ARG A 289 -32.98 4.79 14.76
CA ARG A 289 -31.55 5.03 14.55
C ARG A 289 -30.91 3.77 13.97
N THR A 290 -30.49 3.78 12.70
CA THR A 290 -29.86 2.62 12.05
C THR A 290 -28.43 2.43 12.54
N VAL A 291 -28.32 1.69 13.64
CA VAL A 291 -27.05 1.09 14.09
C VAL A 291 -26.67 -0.01 13.09
N CYS A 292 -25.38 -0.17 12.83
CA CYS A 292 -24.93 -1.25 11.95
C CYS A 292 -25.36 -2.62 12.51
N PRO A 293 -26.15 -3.42 11.77
CA PRO A 293 -26.66 -4.71 12.25
C PRO A 293 -25.56 -5.72 12.61
N PHE A 294 -24.39 -5.56 11.98
CA PHE A 294 -23.25 -6.46 12.14
C PHE A 294 -22.30 -6.03 13.27
N TYR A 295 -22.57 -4.91 13.94
CA TYR A 295 -21.71 -4.35 15.01
C TYR A 295 -22.20 -4.79 16.41
N SER A 296 -22.25 -6.11 16.63
CA SER A 296 -22.58 -6.74 17.91
C SER A 296 -21.32 -7.34 18.55
N TYR A 297 -21.06 -7.02 19.82
CA TYR A 297 -19.84 -7.44 20.52
C TYR A 297 -19.74 -8.96 20.67
N GLU A 298 -20.83 -9.61 21.10
CA GLU A 298 -20.91 -11.07 21.26
C GLU A 298 -20.65 -11.82 19.94
N GLN A 299 -21.28 -11.37 18.85
CA GLN A 299 -21.08 -11.99 17.53
C GLN A 299 -19.68 -11.75 16.99
N MET A 300 -19.07 -10.59 17.28
CA MET A 300 -17.68 -10.31 16.93
C MET A 300 -16.70 -11.17 17.73
N GLN A 301 -16.99 -11.49 19.00
CA GLN A 301 -16.19 -12.45 19.77
C GLN A 301 -16.30 -13.87 19.21
N PHE A 302 -17.50 -14.29 18.78
CA PHE A 302 -17.67 -15.58 18.12
C PHE A 302 -16.88 -15.63 16.79
N LEU A 303 -16.95 -14.57 15.99
CA LEU A 303 -16.17 -14.46 14.76
C LEU A 303 -14.66 -14.49 15.04
N ARG A 304 -14.20 -13.78 16.08
CA ARG A 304 -12.80 -13.80 16.52
C ARG A 304 -12.32 -15.22 16.77
N ASP A 305 -13.10 -16.00 17.52
CA ASP A 305 -12.70 -17.35 17.90
C ASP A 305 -12.66 -18.29 16.68
N GLU A 306 -13.62 -18.17 15.75
CA GLU A 306 -13.63 -18.92 14.47
C GLU A 306 -12.41 -18.56 13.59
N VAL A 307 -12.04 -17.28 13.51
CA VAL A 307 -10.88 -16.81 12.74
C VAL A 307 -9.56 -17.35 13.28
N LEU A 308 -9.45 -17.58 14.59
CA LEU A 308 -8.25 -18.11 15.20
C LEU A 308 -8.10 -19.63 15.03
N VAL A 309 -9.14 -20.32 14.59
CA VAL A 309 -9.15 -21.79 14.44
C VAL A 309 -8.73 -22.23 13.05
N GLU A 310 -9.19 -21.53 12.01
CA GLU A 310 -8.89 -21.86 10.62
C GLU A 310 -8.23 -20.67 9.91
N VAL A 311 -7.14 -20.93 9.17
CA VAL A 311 -6.48 -19.92 8.36
C VAL A 311 -7.39 -19.50 7.21
N GLN A 312 -7.82 -18.24 7.19
CA GLN A 312 -8.73 -17.69 6.18
C GLN A 312 -8.16 -16.45 5.48
N ASP A 313 -8.38 -16.35 4.17
CA ASP A 313 -8.12 -15.13 3.40
C ASP A 313 -9.23 -14.08 3.61
N ILE A 314 -9.06 -12.88 3.03
CA ILE A 314 -9.99 -11.76 3.24
C ILE A 314 -11.38 -12.09 2.68
N GLU A 315 -11.45 -12.75 1.53
CA GLU A 315 -12.70 -13.17 0.89
C GLU A 315 -13.44 -14.24 1.71
N GLN A 316 -12.71 -15.21 2.26
CA GLN A 316 -13.23 -16.22 3.18
C GLN A 316 -13.75 -15.58 4.47
N LEU A 317 -13.03 -14.61 5.02
CA LEU A 317 -13.42 -13.87 6.22
C LEU A 317 -14.71 -13.05 6.03
N VAL A 318 -14.89 -12.43 4.86
CA VAL A 318 -16.14 -11.72 4.49
C VAL A 318 -17.31 -12.71 4.44
N SER A 319 -17.08 -13.88 3.84
CA SER A 319 -18.09 -14.95 3.77
C SER A 319 -18.48 -15.43 5.16
N LEU A 320 -17.49 -15.64 6.04
CA LEU A 320 -17.71 -16.03 7.43
C LEU A 320 -18.50 -14.97 8.23
N GLY A 321 -18.20 -13.68 8.04
CA GLY A 321 -18.95 -12.60 8.71
C GLY A 321 -20.41 -12.51 8.24
N ARG A 322 -20.68 -12.82 6.96
CA ARG A 322 -22.06 -12.92 6.46
C ARG A 322 -22.81 -14.08 7.13
N GLU A 323 -22.16 -15.23 7.27
CA GLU A 323 -22.76 -16.41 7.90
C GLU A 323 -23.01 -16.21 9.41
N THR A 324 -22.06 -15.61 10.11
CA THR A 324 -22.14 -15.36 11.57
C THR A 324 -22.90 -14.08 11.92
N LYS A 325 -23.29 -13.28 10.91
CA LYS A 325 -23.90 -11.95 11.05
C LYS A 325 -23.02 -10.97 11.86
N ALA A 326 -21.72 -11.18 11.89
CA ALA A 326 -20.75 -10.34 12.58
C ALA A 326 -19.96 -9.45 11.60
N CYS A 327 -19.43 -8.32 12.07
CA CYS A 327 -18.59 -7.45 11.26
C CYS A 327 -17.16 -8.02 11.10
N PRO A 328 -16.72 -8.41 9.88
CA PRO A 328 -15.37 -8.93 9.65
C PRO A 328 -14.25 -7.93 9.99
N TYR A 329 -14.49 -6.65 9.71
CA TYR A 329 -13.49 -5.60 9.91
C TYR A 329 -13.09 -5.42 11.37
N TYR A 330 -14.07 -5.43 12.29
CA TYR A 330 -13.79 -5.31 13.73
C TYR A 330 -13.48 -6.68 14.36
N GLY A 331 -14.12 -7.76 13.91
CA GLY A 331 -13.84 -9.11 14.41
C GLY A 331 -12.39 -9.55 14.14
N SER A 332 -11.84 -9.27 12.96
CA SER A 332 -10.41 -9.53 12.67
C SER A 332 -9.47 -8.73 13.58
N ARG A 333 -9.81 -7.47 13.90
CA ARG A 333 -9.02 -6.64 14.81
C ARG A 333 -9.00 -7.18 16.24
N PHE A 334 -10.14 -7.68 16.74
CA PHE A 334 -10.20 -8.35 18.03
C PHE A 334 -9.42 -9.67 18.08
N ALA A 335 -9.10 -10.26 16.93
CA ALA A 335 -8.28 -11.47 16.85
C ALA A 335 -6.77 -11.18 16.87
N ILE A 336 -6.34 -9.93 16.63
CA ILE A 336 -4.92 -9.56 16.55
C ILE A 336 -4.12 -9.95 17.81
N PRO A 337 -4.55 -9.66 19.06
CA PRO A 337 -3.75 -9.97 20.24
C PRO A 337 -3.40 -11.46 20.36
N ALA A 338 -4.36 -12.32 19.96
CA ALA A 338 -4.29 -13.77 20.02
C ALA A 338 -3.58 -14.44 18.82
N ALA A 339 -3.43 -13.71 17.71
CA ALA A 339 -2.84 -14.23 16.46
C ALA A 339 -1.33 -14.39 16.56
N GLN A 340 -0.80 -15.43 15.91
CA GLN A 340 0.63 -15.68 15.72
C GLN A 340 1.16 -15.02 14.45
N LEU A 341 0.34 -15.03 13.39
CA LEU A 341 0.67 -14.48 12.09
C LEU A 341 -0.40 -13.46 11.69
N VAL A 342 0.00 -12.21 11.51
CA VAL A 342 -0.89 -11.14 11.07
C VAL A 342 -0.46 -10.68 9.69
N VAL A 343 -1.36 -10.81 8.72
CA VAL A 343 -1.12 -10.46 7.32
C VAL A 343 -1.75 -9.10 7.04
N LEU A 344 -0.97 -8.12 6.59
CA LEU A 344 -1.46 -6.74 6.37
C LEU A 344 -0.80 -6.04 5.17
N PRO A 345 -1.43 -5.01 4.60
CA PRO A 345 -0.83 -4.23 3.52
C PRO A 345 0.22 -3.23 4.04
N TYR A 346 1.15 -2.84 3.17
CA TYR A 346 2.21 -1.86 3.47
C TYR A 346 1.70 -0.59 4.15
N GLN A 347 0.57 -0.04 3.69
CA GLN A 347 0.06 1.23 4.22
C GLN A 347 -0.36 1.11 5.70
N MET A 348 -0.83 -0.07 6.14
CA MET A 348 -1.20 -0.28 7.54
C MET A 348 0.01 -0.44 8.45
N LEU A 349 1.14 -0.96 7.94
CA LEU A 349 2.38 -1.06 8.69
C LEU A 349 3.09 0.30 8.76
N LEU A 350 3.26 0.97 7.62
CA LEU A 350 4.15 2.12 7.48
C LEU A 350 3.51 3.42 7.97
N HIS A 351 2.18 3.55 7.88
CA HIS A 351 1.48 4.73 8.35
C HIS A 351 1.10 4.60 9.85
N GLU A 352 1.79 5.31 10.72
CA GLU A 352 1.65 5.20 12.18
C GLU A 352 0.21 5.39 12.70
N PRO A 353 -0.56 6.40 12.29
CA PRO A 353 -1.94 6.56 12.74
C PRO A 353 -2.83 5.36 12.39
N THR A 354 -2.65 4.79 11.19
CA THR A 354 -3.40 3.61 10.75
C THR A 354 -2.98 2.37 11.53
N ARG A 355 -1.68 2.21 11.80
CA ARG A 355 -1.12 1.12 12.60
C ARG A 355 -1.69 1.11 14.02
N LYS A 356 -1.67 2.27 14.69
CA LYS A 356 -2.24 2.46 16.03
C LYS A 356 -3.75 2.20 16.03
N ALA A 357 -4.48 2.77 15.07
CA ALA A 357 -5.92 2.56 14.95
C ALA A 357 -6.31 1.10 14.65
N ALA A 358 -5.40 0.28 14.11
CA ALA A 358 -5.62 -1.14 13.88
C ALA A 358 -5.33 -2.02 15.10
N GLY A 359 -4.71 -1.48 16.15
CA GLY A 359 -4.27 -2.26 17.32
C GLY A 359 -2.96 -3.02 17.10
N ILE A 360 -2.15 -2.60 16.12
CA ILE A 360 -0.86 -3.24 15.83
C ILE A 360 0.22 -2.67 16.76
N LYS A 361 0.88 -3.54 17.54
CA LYS A 361 1.98 -3.22 18.45
C LYS A 361 3.25 -3.90 17.94
N LEU A 362 4.27 -3.11 17.58
CA LEU A 362 5.50 -3.63 16.97
C LEU A 362 6.58 -4.03 17.98
N LYS A 363 6.48 -3.53 19.21
CA LYS A 363 7.47 -3.75 20.26
C LYS A 363 7.77 -5.24 20.46
N ASP A 364 9.04 -5.61 20.31
CA ASP A 364 9.57 -6.97 20.46
C ASP A 364 8.94 -8.02 19.50
N GLN A 365 8.29 -7.57 18.42
CA GLN A 365 7.68 -8.42 17.40
C GLN A 365 8.57 -8.56 16.16
N VAL A 366 8.25 -9.53 15.29
CA VAL A 366 8.93 -9.74 14.02
C VAL A 366 8.09 -9.15 12.88
N VAL A 367 8.74 -8.44 11.96
CA VAL A 367 8.11 -7.92 10.74
C VAL A 367 8.80 -8.51 9.52
N ILE A 368 8.02 -9.03 8.58
CA ILE A 368 8.48 -9.53 7.28
C ILE A 368 7.80 -8.68 6.20
N ILE A 369 8.59 -7.97 5.41
CA ILE A 369 8.15 -7.14 4.29
C ILE A 369 8.54 -7.86 2.99
N ASP A 370 7.55 -8.35 2.24
CA ASP A 370 7.77 -9.05 0.98
C ASP A 370 7.40 -8.19 -0.24
N GLU A 371 8.17 -8.31 -1.31
CA GLU A 371 8.18 -7.43 -2.49
C GLU A 371 8.67 -6.01 -2.18
N ALA A 372 9.74 -5.93 -1.39
CA ALA A 372 10.29 -4.67 -0.88
C ALA A 372 11.03 -3.80 -1.91
N HIS A 373 11.09 -4.19 -3.19
CA HIS A 373 11.80 -3.44 -4.23
C HIS A 373 11.23 -2.02 -4.45
N ASN A 374 9.95 -1.80 -4.13
CA ASN A 374 9.25 -0.50 -4.17
C ASN A 374 8.97 0.10 -2.78
N LEU A 375 9.62 -0.41 -1.72
CA LEU A 375 9.35 0.03 -0.35
C LEU A 375 9.66 1.52 -0.14
N ILE A 376 10.82 1.98 -0.62
CA ILE A 376 11.21 3.41 -0.55
C ILE A 376 10.17 4.29 -1.23
N ASP A 377 9.79 3.96 -2.47
CA ASP A 377 8.81 4.73 -3.22
C ASP A 377 7.43 4.72 -2.53
N THR A 378 7.05 3.59 -1.94
CA THR A 378 5.80 3.49 -1.18
C THR A 378 5.81 4.37 0.06
N ILE A 379 6.91 4.42 0.83
CA ILE A 379 7.05 5.30 2.00
C ILE A 379 6.97 6.76 1.55
N THR A 380 7.72 7.14 0.51
CA THR A 380 7.66 8.49 -0.06
C THR A 380 6.24 8.87 -0.48
N CYS A 381 5.50 7.98 -1.14
CA CYS A 381 4.11 8.24 -1.53
C CYS A 381 3.14 8.34 -0.35
N ILE A 382 3.29 7.54 0.70
CA ILE A 382 2.40 7.58 1.89
C ILE A 382 2.51 8.93 2.61
N HIS A 383 3.72 9.50 2.65
CA HIS A 383 4.03 10.72 3.40
C HIS A 383 4.17 11.96 2.50
N SER A 384 3.90 11.83 1.21
CA SER A 384 3.75 12.96 0.28
C SER A 384 2.27 13.31 0.15
N ALA A 385 1.97 14.60 0.05
CA ALA A 385 0.60 15.10 -0.07
C ALA A 385 0.52 16.17 -1.15
N GLU A 386 -0.52 16.13 -1.97
CA GLU A 386 -0.79 17.12 -3.02
C GLU A 386 -2.19 17.69 -2.86
N VAL A 387 -2.30 19.01 -2.97
CA VAL A 387 -3.57 19.74 -2.89
C VAL A 387 -3.67 20.71 -4.07
N SER A 388 -4.80 20.68 -4.77
CA SER A 388 -5.07 21.61 -5.87
C SER A 388 -5.63 22.94 -5.36
N GLY A 389 -5.47 24.01 -6.14
CA GLY A 389 -6.09 25.30 -5.86
C GLY A 389 -7.63 25.22 -5.82
N SER A 390 -8.24 24.33 -6.62
CA SER A 390 -9.68 24.08 -6.56
C SER A 390 -10.11 23.48 -5.21
N GLN A 391 -9.34 22.55 -4.65
CA GLN A 391 -9.60 21.96 -3.34
C GLN A 391 -9.44 23.00 -2.21
N LEU A 392 -8.40 23.85 -2.28
CA LEU A 392 -8.18 24.91 -1.31
C LEU A 392 -9.34 25.93 -1.29
N CYS A 393 -9.74 26.45 -2.45
CA CYS A 393 -10.87 27.37 -2.56
C CYS A 393 -12.18 26.73 -2.10
N CYS A 394 -12.41 25.46 -2.45
CA CYS A 394 -13.60 24.72 -2.03
C CYS A 394 -13.64 24.54 -0.50
N ALA A 395 -12.53 24.08 0.12
CA ALA A 395 -12.42 23.93 1.56
C ALA A 395 -12.62 25.27 2.29
N HIS A 396 -12.05 26.36 1.76
CA HIS A 396 -12.20 27.69 2.33
C HIS A 396 -13.67 28.13 2.33
N SER A 397 -14.35 27.98 1.19
CA SER A 397 -15.77 28.31 1.05
C SER A 397 -16.65 27.48 1.99
N GLN A 398 -16.43 26.16 2.03
CA GLN A 398 -17.17 25.25 2.90
C GLN A 398 -16.96 25.63 4.38
N LEU A 399 -15.71 25.81 4.81
CA LEU A 399 -15.37 26.09 6.21
C LEU A 399 -15.87 27.48 6.65
N SER A 400 -15.87 28.47 5.74
CA SER A 400 -16.43 29.80 5.98
C SER A 400 -17.94 29.74 6.24
N GLN A 401 -18.67 28.97 5.43
CA GLN A 401 -20.11 28.77 5.60
C GLN A 401 -20.44 28.02 6.91
N TYR A 402 -19.66 26.99 7.23
CA TYR A 402 -19.77 26.27 8.49
C TYR A 402 -19.54 27.22 9.69
N MET A 403 -18.48 28.03 9.64
CA MET A 403 -18.16 29.02 10.67
C MET A 403 -19.30 30.02 10.83
N GLU A 404 -19.84 30.58 9.75
CA GLU A 404 -20.88 31.60 9.83
C GLU A 404 -22.20 31.05 10.37
N ARG A 405 -22.60 29.84 9.95
CA ARG A 405 -23.84 29.21 10.45
C ARG A 405 -23.75 28.84 11.92
N TYR A 406 -22.64 28.24 12.36
CA TYR A 406 -22.47 27.79 13.73
C TYR A 406 -21.77 28.82 14.63
N ARG A 407 -21.54 30.05 14.16
CA ARG A 407 -20.77 31.09 14.85
C ARG A 407 -21.17 31.30 16.30
N LYS A 408 -22.48 31.33 16.57
CA LYS A 408 -23.05 31.54 17.92
C LYS A 408 -22.96 30.30 18.81
N ARG A 409 -22.81 29.11 18.23
CA ARG A 409 -22.78 27.81 18.93
C ARG A 409 -21.36 27.29 19.14
N LEU A 410 -20.38 27.83 18.42
CA LEU A 410 -18.98 27.48 18.53
C LEU A 410 -18.31 28.23 19.68
N LYS A 411 -17.57 27.50 20.51
CA LYS A 411 -16.72 28.09 21.56
C LYS A 411 -15.61 28.96 20.94
N ALA A 412 -15.13 29.96 21.68
CA ALA A 412 -14.10 30.90 21.22
C ALA A 412 -12.80 30.20 20.77
N LYS A 413 -12.37 29.14 21.46
CA LYS A 413 -11.19 28.33 21.08
C LYS A 413 -11.38 27.66 19.70
N ASN A 414 -12.55 27.06 19.45
CA ASN A 414 -12.87 26.45 18.15
C ASN A 414 -12.91 27.50 17.04
N LEU A 415 -13.50 28.67 17.30
CA LEU A 415 -13.52 29.78 16.35
C LEU A 415 -12.11 30.29 16.01
N MET A 416 -11.21 30.35 17.00
CA MET A 416 -9.82 30.75 16.77
C MET A 416 -9.12 29.78 15.81
N TYR A 417 -9.18 28.47 16.06
CA TYR A 417 -8.55 27.47 15.18
C TYR A 417 -9.18 27.44 13.79
N ILE A 418 -10.51 27.54 13.67
CA ILE A 418 -11.18 27.64 12.36
C ILE A 418 -10.69 28.86 11.59
N LYS A 419 -10.55 30.02 12.25
CA LYS A 419 -10.00 31.24 11.62
C LYS A 419 -8.55 31.07 11.20
N GLN A 420 -7.73 30.38 12.00
CA GLN A 420 -6.35 30.05 11.61
C GLN A 420 -6.32 29.17 10.36
N ILE A 421 -7.16 28.13 10.30
CA ILE A 421 -7.27 27.28 9.11
C ILE A 421 -7.72 28.09 7.89
N LEU A 422 -8.74 28.94 8.02
CA LEU A 422 -9.18 29.83 6.93
C LEU A 422 -8.05 30.73 6.43
N TYR A 423 -7.28 31.34 7.35
CA TYR A 423 -6.12 32.15 7.00
C TYR A 423 -5.05 31.35 6.26
N LEU A 424 -4.72 30.14 6.71
CA LEU A 424 -3.79 29.25 6.02
C LEU A 424 -4.25 28.96 4.58
N LEU A 425 -5.53 28.64 4.39
CA LEU A 425 -6.10 28.38 3.06
C LEU A 425 -6.01 29.60 2.15
N GLU A 426 -6.29 30.79 2.68
CA GLU A 426 -6.17 32.05 1.94
C GLU A 426 -4.73 32.30 1.50
N GLN A 427 -3.76 32.15 2.40
CA GLN A 427 -2.34 32.33 2.07
C GLN A 427 -1.83 31.29 1.05
N PHE A 428 -2.29 30.04 1.15
CA PHE A 428 -1.91 29.01 0.18
C PHE A 428 -2.47 29.28 -1.22
N VAL A 429 -3.70 29.80 -1.32
CA VAL A 429 -4.27 30.22 -2.62
C VAL A 429 -3.56 31.46 -3.16
N ALA A 430 -3.20 32.42 -2.31
CA ALA A 430 -2.39 33.57 -2.69
C ALA A 430 -1.01 33.15 -3.23
N MET A 431 -0.40 32.12 -2.65
CA MET A 431 0.85 31.54 -3.14
C MET A 431 0.72 30.89 -4.52
N LEU A 432 -0.48 30.44 -4.92
CA LEU A 432 -0.76 29.97 -6.28
C LEU A 432 -1.05 31.13 -7.25
N GLY A 433 -1.11 32.37 -6.77
CA GLY A 433 -1.44 33.57 -7.56
C GLY A 433 -2.94 33.83 -7.68
N GLY A 434 -3.74 33.28 -6.78
CA GLY A 434 -5.21 33.40 -6.77
C GLY A 434 -5.79 34.09 -5.54
N ASN A 435 -7.11 34.20 -5.54
CA ASN A 435 -7.94 34.68 -4.44
C ASN A 435 -9.06 33.66 -4.16
N VAL A 436 -9.29 33.36 -2.88
CA VAL A 436 -10.32 32.41 -2.41
C VAL A 436 -11.75 32.84 -2.75
N ASN A 437 -11.99 34.14 -2.97
CA ASN A 437 -13.32 34.69 -3.23
C ASN A 437 -13.75 34.64 -4.70
N GLN A 438 -12.86 34.24 -5.60
CA GLN A 438 -13.12 34.16 -7.04
C GLN A 438 -13.13 32.71 -7.52
N ASN A 439 -13.79 32.44 -8.66
CA ASN A 439 -13.85 31.08 -9.19
C ASN A 439 -12.43 30.60 -9.59
N PRO A 440 -11.90 29.50 -9.03
CA PRO A 440 -10.55 29.03 -9.32
C PRO A 440 -10.33 28.67 -10.79
N GLY A 441 -11.39 28.30 -11.52
CA GLY A 441 -11.31 27.99 -12.95
C GLY A 441 -11.20 29.20 -13.87
N CYS A 442 -11.50 30.41 -13.39
CA CYS A 442 -11.48 31.64 -14.19
C CYS A 442 -10.29 32.55 -13.87
N GLN A 443 -9.54 32.24 -12.82
CA GLN A 443 -8.39 33.02 -12.37
C GLN A 443 -7.14 32.60 -13.12
N ALA A 444 -6.73 33.40 -14.10
CA ALA A 444 -5.49 33.18 -14.83
C ALA A 444 -4.29 33.48 -13.92
N VAL A 445 -3.32 32.56 -13.91
CA VAL A 445 -2.08 32.72 -13.13
C VAL A 445 -1.06 33.48 -13.97
N SER A 446 -0.52 34.58 -13.44
CA SER A 446 0.38 35.49 -14.16
C SER A 446 1.77 34.88 -14.46
N GLN A 447 2.21 33.90 -13.67
CA GLN A 447 3.49 33.21 -13.83
C GLN A 447 3.27 31.69 -13.78
N THR A 448 3.40 31.02 -14.92
CA THR A 448 3.38 29.57 -15.01
C THR A 448 4.77 29.00 -14.78
N GLY A 449 4.85 27.86 -14.08
CA GLY A 449 6.11 27.20 -13.77
C GLY A 449 6.06 26.39 -12.48
N THR A 450 7.11 25.59 -12.29
CA THR A 450 7.31 24.81 -11.08
C THR A 450 8.41 25.44 -10.23
N ALA A 451 8.11 25.75 -8.98
CA ALA A 451 9.10 26.24 -8.01
C ALA A 451 9.21 25.26 -6.84
N LEU A 452 10.44 24.98 -6.40
CA LEU A 452 10.70 24.21 -5.19
C LEU A 452 11.15 25.12 -4.06
N LYS A 453 10.65 24.83 -2.86
CA LYS A 453 10.98 25.56 -1.63
C LYS A 453 11.26 24.59 -0.50
N SER A 454 12.15 25.00 0.41
CA SER A 454 12.19 24.35 1.72
C SER A 454 10.89 24.61 2.47
N ILE A 455 10.60 23.81 3.50
CA ILE A 455 9.39 23.98 4.32
C ILE A 455 9.42 25.38 4.94
N ASN A 456 10.55 25.76 5.53
CA ASN A 456 10.70 27.07 6.19
C ASN A 456 10.52 28.22 5.19
N ASP A 457 11.16 28.16 4.02
CA ASP A 457 11.01 29.22 3.00
C ASP A 457 9.56 29.34 2.51
N PHE A 458 8.86 28.22 2.40
CA PHE A 458 7.43 28.21 2.06
C PHE A 458 6.58 28.85 3.16
N LEU A 459 6.83 28.53 4.42
CA LEU A 459 6.10 29.12 5.56
C LEU A 459 6.37 30.62 5.70
N PHE A 460 7.62 31.07 5.54
CA PHE A 460 7.96 32.49 5.57
C PHE A 460 7.33 33.27 4.41
N GLN A 461 7.40 32.74 3.19
CA GLN A 461 6.82 33.43 2.04
C GLN A 461 5.29 33.48 2.09
N SER A 462 4.65 32.42 2.62
CA SER A 462 3.21 32.39 2.82
C SER A 462 2.75 33.20 4.04
N GLN A 463 3.67 33.78 4.83
CA GLN A 463 3.36 34.51 6.07
C GLN A 463 2.60 33.66 7.10
N THR A 464 2.88 32.35 7.12
CA THR A 464 2.21 31.38 8.01
C THR A 464 3.11 30.86 9.13
N ASP A 465 4.34 31.38 9.22
CA ASP A 465 5.36 31.06 10.23
C ASP A 465 4.91 31.33 11.68
N ASN A 466 4.05 32.32 11.89
CA ASN A 466 3.48 32.65 13.20
C ASN A 466 2.40 31.68 13.69
N ILE A 467 1.95 30.74 12.85
CA ILE A 467 0.93 29.75 13.20
C ILE A 467 1.59 28.42 13.56
N ASN A 468 1.32 27.92 14.76
CA ASN A 468 1.80 26.62 15.19
C ASN A 468 1.02 25.49 14.48
N LEU A 469 1.58 24.99 13.38
CA LEU A 469 0.97 23.92 12.58
C LEU A 469 0.77 22.61 13.36
N PHE A 470 1.61 22.29 14.35
CA PHE A 470 1.41 21.12 15.21
C PHE A 470 0.12 21.21 16.03
N LYS A 471 -0.19 22.41 16.55
CA LYS A 471 -1.45 22.65 17.28
C LYS A 471 -2.66 22.61 16.34
N VAL A 472 -2.55 23.15 15.13
CA VAL A 472 -3.62 23.09 14.12
C VAL A 472 -3.89 21.65 13.69
N GLN A 473 -2.84 20.88 13.39
CA GLN A 473 -2.97 19.45 13.05
C GLN A 473 -3.70 18.70 14.16
N ARG A 474 -3.26 18.86 15.41
CA ARG A 474 -3.88 18.22 16.58
C ARG A 474 -5.33 18.64 16.78
N TYR A 475 -5.65 19.90 16.52
CA TYR A 475 -7.02 20.39 16.54
C TYR A 475 -7.88 19.69 15.50
N CYS A 476 -7.41 19.57 14.26
CA CYS A 476 -8.12 18.87 13.20
C CYS A 476 -8.40 17.40 13.56
N GLU A 477 -7.38 16.70 14.08
CA GLU A 477 -7.47 15.30 14.51
C GLU A 477 -8.48 15.09 15.65
N LYS A 478 -8.40 15.89 16.72
CA LYS A 478 -9.29 15.75 17.89
C LYS A 478 -10.73 16.21 17.58
N SER A 479 -10.87 17.32 16.87
CA SER A 479 -12.19 17.92 16.61
C SER A 479 -12.96 17.21 15.50
N LEU A 480 -12.25 16.47 14.65
CA LEU A 480 -12.75 15.80 13.44
C LEU A 480 -13.46 16.80 12.51
N ILE A 481 -12.92 18.03 12.40
CA ILE A 481 -13.52 19.14 11.66
C ILE A 481 -13.76 18.78 10.19
N SER A 482 -12.83 18.10 9.51
CA SER A 482 -13.00 17.68 8.12
C SER A 482 -14.22 16.80 7.89
N ARG A 483 -14.57 15.93 8.86
CA ARG A 483 -15.77 15.09 8.81
C ARG A 483 -17.04 15.88 9.13
N LYS A 484 -17.01 16.76 10.12
CA LYS A 484 -18.15 17.63 10.45
C LYS A 484 -18.48 18.58 9.30
N LEU A 485 -17.45 19.09 8.63
CA LEU A 485 -17.59 19.91 7.44
C LEU A 485 -18.20 19.13 6.29
N PHE A 486 -17.78 17.88 6.08
CA PHE A 486 -18.37 17.00 5.09
C PHE A 486 -19.87 16.77 5.34
N GLY A 487 -20.24 16.38 6.56
CA GLY A 487 -21.65 16.19 6.93
C GLY A 487 -22.47 17.49 6.83
N PHE A 488 -21.84 18.64 7.03
CA PHE A 488 -22.47 19.94 6.81
C PHE A 488 -22.76 20.18 5.32
N VAL A 489 -21.79 19.90 4.44
CA VAL A 489 -21.96 20.02 2.99
C VAL A 489 -22.99 19.02 2.46
N GLU A 490 -23.05 17.80 2.96
CA GLU A 490 -24.07 16.84 2.52
C GLU A 490 -25.49 17.32 2.83
N ARG A 491 -25.68 17.98 3.98
CA ARG A 491 -27.00 18.45 4.42
C ARG A 491 -27.42 19.79 3.82
N TYR A 492 -26.46 20.69 3.60
CA TYR A 492 -26.76 22.08 3.19
C TYR A 492 -26.14 22.46 1.84
N GLY A 493 -25.35 21.58 1.24
CA GLY A 493 -24.57 21.83 0.02
C GLY A 493 -25.33 21.69 -1.28
N GLY A 494 -26.66 21.54 -1.26
CA GLY A 494 -27.50 21.65 -2.47
C GLY A 494 -27.34 22.98 -3.23
N SER A 495 -26.71 23.99 -2.62
CA SER A 495 -26.36 25.27 -3.26
C SER A 495 -24.85 25.44 -3.57
N ALA A 496 -24.02 24.42 -3.34
CA ALA A 496 -22.56 24.56 -3.25
C ALA A 496 -21.79 24.39 -4.57
N SER A 497 -22.28 25.00 -5.66
CA SER A 497 -21.45 25.27 -6.84
C SER A 497 -21.52 26.72 -7.34
N ALA A 498 -22.27 27.60 -6.69
CA ALA A 498 -22.32 29.01 -7.02
C ALA A 498 -21.43 29.81 -6.06
N VAL A 499 -20.23 30.19 -6.53
CA VAL A 499 -19.53 31.37 -6.03
C VAL A 499 -20.54 32.52 -6.02
N LYS A 500 -20.71 33.21 -4.88
CA LYS A 500 -21.62 34.36 -4.78
C LYS A 500 -21.17 35.45 -5.77
N THR A 501 -21.78 35.51 -6.94
CA THR A 501 -21.66 36.65 -7.85
C THR A 501 -22.50 37.81 -7.31
N ASN A 502 -21.92 39.00 -7.21
CA ASN A 502 -22.64 40.23 -6.87
C ASN A 502 -23.82 40.43 -7.84
N LYS A 503 -24.97 40.84 -7.29
CA LYS A 503 -26.25 41.02 -7.99
C LYS A 503 -26.20 41.99 -9.19
N GLU A 504 -25.19 42.85 -9.27
CA GLU A 504 -25.06 43.84 -10.36
C GLU A 504 -24.54 43.25 -11.68
N ASN A 505 -23.84 42.10 -11.68
CA ASN A 505 -23.29 41.50 -12.91
C ASN A 505 -24.27 40.54 -13.63
N GLN A 506 -25.38 40.15 -12.99
CA GLN A 506 -26.40 39.30 -13.63
C GLN A 506 -27.28 40.08 -14.62
N GLU A 507 -27.53 41.37 -14.38
CA GLU A 507 -28.35 42.21 -15.27
C GLU A 507 -27.62 42.55 -16.57
N LEU A 508 -26.30 42.72 -16.52
CA LEU A 508 -25.47 42.97 -17.72
C LEU A 508 -25.35 41.74 -18.62
N ALA A 509 -25.26 40.52 -18.06
CA ALA A 509 -25.18 39.29 -18.84
C ALA A 509 -26.51 38.95 -19.54
N GLY A 510 -27.64 39.23 -18.89
CA GLY A 510 -28.97 39.08 -19.48
C GLY A 510 -29.21 40.07 -20.63
N LEU A 511 -28.77 41.33 -20.46
CA LEU A 511 -28.90 42.36 -21.49
C LEU A 511 -27.97 42.11 -22.69
N GLN A 512 -26.76 41.60 -22.45
CA GLN A 512 -25.80 41.28 -23.52
C GLN A 512 -26.25 40.08 -24.35
N ASN A 513 -26.83 39.05 -23.71
CA ASN A 513 -27.46 37.94 -24.42
C ASN A 513 -28.69 38.38 -25.20
N PHE A 514 -29.53 39.27 -24.65
CA PHE A 514 -30.70 39.80 -25.34
C PHE A 514 -30.35 40.67 -26.56
N LEU A 515 -29.27 41.47 -26.47
CA LEU A 515 -28.75 42.25 -27.60
C LEU A 515 -28.15 41.36 -28.72
N LEU A 516 -27.54 40.23 -28.36
CA LEU A 516 -27.07 39.22 -29.31
C LEU A 516 -28.23 38.52 -30.04
N THR A 517 -29.34 38.26 -29.34
CA THR A 517 -30.54 37.66 -29.97
C THR A 517 -31.23 38.61 -30.96
N LEU A 518 -31.16 39.93 -30.72
CA LEU A 518 -31.73 40.94 -31.62
C LEU A 518 -30.88 41.17 -32.88
N GLN A 519 -29.58 40.86 -32.85
CA GLN A 519 -28.70 40.97 -34.01
C GLN A 519 -28.77 39.79 -34.99
N GLN A 520 -29.44 38.68 -34.62
CA GLN A 520 -29.59 37.49 -35.48
C GLN A 520 -30.94 37.41 -36.21
N GLY A 521 -31.67 38.53 -36.28
CA GLY A 521 -32.95 38.65 -36.96
C GLY A 521 -32.86 39.06 -38.44
N SER A 522 -31.85 38.64 -39.20
CA SER A 522 -31.85 38.74 -40.67
C SER A 522 -30.69 37.94 -41.28
N ASP A 523 -30.89 36.66 -41.55
CA ASP A 523 -30.64 36.03 -42.86
C ASP A 523 -30.76 34.50 -42.79
N LYS A 524 -31.34 33.95 -43.86
CA LYS A 524 -31.75 32.55 -43.99
C LYS A 524 -30.60 31.65 -44.48
N GLN A 525 -30.75 30.35 -44.14
CA GLN A 525 -30.18 29.13 -44.76
C GLN A 525 -28.83 28.59 -44.24
N GLY A 526 -28.90 27.44 -43.55
CA GLY A 526 -27.77 26.56 -43.24
C GLY A 526 -28.11 25.55 -42.14
N ALA A 527 -27.88 24.26 -42.38
CA ALA A 527 -28.22 23.13 -41.50
C ALA A 527 -27.60 23.24 -40.09
N PRO A 528 -28.22 22.64 -39.04
CA PRO A 528 -27.72 22.77 -37.67
C PRO A 528 -26.36 22.05 -37.50
N PRO A 529 -25.34 22.71 -36.92
CA PRO A 529 -24.13 22.03 -36.47
C PRO A 529 -24.48 21.21 -35.21
N SER A 530 -23.99 19.97 -35.17
CA SER A 530 -24.02 19.10 -34.00
C SER A 530 -23.45 19.81 -32.76
N PRO A 531 -24.06 19.65 -31.57
CA PRO A 531 -23.53 20.26 -30.35
C PRO A 531 -22.09 19.78 -30.10
N PRO A 532 -21.20 20.67 -29.64
CA PRO A 532 -19.86 20.26 -29.24
C PRO A 532 -19.99 19.20 -28.14
N VAL A 533 -19.26 18.10 -28.33
CA VAL A 533 -19.11 17.00 -27.37
C VAL A 533 -18.65 17.61 -26.06
N GLU A 534 -19.57 17.78 -25.12
CA GLU A 534 -19.24 18.06 -23.74
C GLU A 534 -18.39 16.89 -23.25
N VAL A 535 -17.14 17.20 -22.93
CA VAL A 535 -16.28 16.28 -22.19
C VAL A 535 -16.97 16.12 -20.83
N GLU A 536 -17.69 15.02 -20.66
CA GLU A 536 -18.23 14.58 -19.38
C GLU A 536 -17.07 14.48 -18.39
N HIS A 537 -16.82 15.57 -17.65
CA HIS A 537 -16.13 15.51 -16.38
C HIS A 537 -17.08 14.82 -15.42
N ASP A 538 -17.01 13.49 -15.42
CA ASP A 538 -17.56 12.61 -14.40
C ASP A 538 -16.92 12.98 -13.05
N GLN A 539 -17.44 14.04 -12.41
CA GLN A 539 -17.07 14.45 -11.06
C GLN A 539 -17.71 13.47 -10.08
N LEU A 540 -17.13 12.27 -10.05
CA LEU A 540 -17.24 11.30 -8.96
C LEU A 540 -17.20 12.06 -7.63
N ARG A 541 -18.29 11.99 -6.85
CA ARG A 541 -18.47 12.63 -5.53
C ARG A 541 -17.19 12.52 -4.71
N THR A 542 -16.39 13.59 -4.72
CA THR A 542 -15.03 13.58 -4.21
C THR A 542 -15.00 13.66 -2.69
N ALA A 543 -13.91 13.16 -2.10
CA ALA A 543 -13.48 13.38 -0.73
C ALA A 543 -13.78 14.80 -0.21
N SER A 544 -14.02 14.96 1.10
CA SER A 544 -13.96 16.28 1.76
C SER A 544 -12.61 16.94 1.44
N PRO A 545 -12.57 18.10 0.75
CA PRO A 545 -11.32 18.78 0.40
C PRO A 545 -10.44 19.08 1.62
N LEU A 546 -11.05 19.30 2.78
CA LEU A 546 -10.34 19.57 4.03
C LEU A 546 -9.53 18.35 4.53
N MET A 547 -9.95 17.11 4.24
CA MET A 547 -9.16 15.92 4.63
C MET A 547 -7.83 15.83 3.88
N GLN A 548 -7.81 16.21 2.59
CA GLN A 548 -6.58 16.23 1.80
C GLN A 548 -5.63 17.32 2.30
N ILE A 549 -6.21 18.46 2.69
CA ILE A 549 -5.47 19.58 3.25
C ILE A 549 -4.91 19.22 4.63
N GLU A 550 -5.65 18.50 5.48
CA GLU A 550 -5.13 17.97 6.75
C GLU A 550 -3.88 17.10 6.53
N GLY A 551 -3.88 16.25 5.49
CA GLY A 551 -2.71 15.48 5.08
C GLY A 551 -1.53 16.36 4.68
N PHE A 552 -1.76 17.44 3.92
CA PHE A 552 -0.72 18.40 3.55
C PHE A 552 -0.19 19.19 4.75
N LEU A 553 -1.07 19.63 5.67
CA LEU A 553 -0.65 20.29 6.91
C LEU A 553 0.20 19.36 7.79
N SER A 554 -0.16 18.08 7.89
CA SER A 554 0.67 17.07 8.57
C SER A 554 1.99 16.81 7.85
N ALA A 555 2.06 17.01 6.53
CA ALA A 555 3.30 16.85 5.79
C ALA A 555 4.27 18.02 6.04
N LEU A 556 3.74 19.23 6.27
CA LEU A 556 4.51 20.42 6.63
C LEU A 556 5.08 20.40 8.06
N THR A 557 4.68 19.46 8.92
CA THR A 557 5.26 19.31 10.27
C THR A 557 6.51 18.44 10.31
N ASN A 558 6.95 17.90 9.16
CA ASN A 558 8.25 17.23 9.02
C ASN A 558 9.42 18.21 9.16
N ALA A 559 10.62 17.69 9.45
CA ALA A 559 11.80 18.54 9.52
C ALA A 559 12.15 19.15 8.15
N ASN A 560 12.67 20.38 8.15
CA ASN A 560 12.98 21.14 6.93
C ASN A 560 13.95 20.43 5.97
N GLN A 561 14.82 19.56 6.52
CA GLN A 561 15.80 18.79 5.75
C GLN A 561 15.20 17.57 5.05
N ASP A 562 14.06 17.06 5.51
CA ASP A 562 13.51 15.76 5.09
C ASP A 562 12.52 15.87 3.93
N GLY A 563 12.08 17.09 3.57
CA GLY A 563 11.13 17.30 2.49
C GLY A 563 11.18 18.68 1.85
N ARG A 564 10.41 18.83 0.77
CA ARG A 564 10.30 20.06 -0.02
C ARG A 564 8.86 20.32 -0.42
N VAL A 565 8.53 21.59 -0.56
CA VAL A 565 7.23 22.03 -1.09
C VAL A 565 7.41 22.44 -2.54
N ILE A 566 6.66 21.80 -3.43
CA ILE A 566 6.61 22.05 -4.86
C ILE A 566 5.35 22.87 -5.15
N LEU A 567 5.55 24.01 -5.79
CA LEU A 567 4.50 24.89 -6.25
C LEU A 567 4.39 24.73 -7.76
N ASN A 568 3.31 24.11 -8.21
CA ASN A 568 3.00 23.96 -9.62
C ASN A 568 1.96 25.00 -10.02
N ARG A 569 2.38 26.03 -10.74
CA ARG A 569 1.49 27.05 -11.28
C ARG A 569 1.20 26.76 -12.74
N GLN A 570 -0.06 26.46 -13.03
CA GLN A 570 -0.57 26.18 -14.37
C GLN A 570 -1.67 27.20 -14.72
N GLY A 571 -2.02 27.31 -16.00
CA GLY A 571 -2.78 28.45 -16.57
C GLY A 571 -3.89 29.04 -15.69
N THR A 572 -4.62 28.22 -14.93
CA THR A 572 -5.58 28.68 -13.91
C THR A 572 -5.23 28.23 -12.49
N VAL A 573 -5.71 28.95 -11.48
CA VAL A 573 -5.54 28.59 -10.06
C VAL A 573 -6.10 27.20 -9.77
N GLY A 574 -7.21 26.81 -10.41
CA GLY A 574 -7.83 25.49 -10.25
C GLY A 574 -6.95 24.33 -10.74
N GLN A 575 -6.11 24.58 -11.75
CA GLN A 575 -5.14 23.60 -12.29
C GLN A 575 -3.78 23.65 -11.58
N SER A 576 -3.56 24.67 -10.74
CA SER A 576 -2.34 24.80 -9.96
C SER A 576 -2.40 23.92 -8.71
N SER A 577 -1.25 23.44 -8.24
CA SER A 577 -1.17 22.56 -7.06
C SER A 577 0.03 22.87 -6.15
N LEU A 578 -0.15 22.56 -4.87
CA LEU A 578 0.90 22.52 -3.86
C LEU A 578 1.15 21.04 -3.51
N LYS A 579 2.40 20.60 -3.64
CA LYS A 579 2.78 19.22 -3.34
C LYS A 579 3.94 19.19 -2.36
N PHE A 580 3.78 18.48 -1.26
CA PHE A 580 4.89 18.12 -0.38
C PHE A 580 5.55 16.84 -0.90
N LEU A 581 6.86 16.89 -1.12
CA LEU A 581 7.70 15.77 -1.52
C LEU A 581 8.59 15.36 -0.35
N LEU A 582 8.41 14.13 0.15
CA LEU A 582 9.33 13.54 1.12
C LEU A 582 10.63 13.09 0.42
N LEU A 583 11.76 13.61 0.87
CA LEU A 583 13.10 13.25 0.39
C LEU A 583 13.74 12.14 1.24
N ASN A 584 13.50 12.15 2.55
CA ASN A 584 14.10 11.20 3.49
C ASN A 584 13.07 10.17 4.00
N PRO A 585 12.95 9.00 3.36
CA PRO A 585 12.02 7.95 3.81
C PRO A 585 12.46 7.27 5.12
N ALA A 586 13.74 7.36 5.48
CA ALA A 586 14.30 6.65 6.63
C ALA A 586 13.69 7.11 7.97
N VAL A 587 13.29 8.38 8.07
CA VAL A 587 12.70 8.96 9.28
C VAL A 587 11.45 8.20 9.73
N HIS A 588 10.56 7.86 8.79
CA HIS A 588 9.34 7.12 9.12
C HIS A 588 9.59 5.63 9.31
N PHE A 589 10.63 5.08 8.69
CA PHE A 589 10.98 3.66 8.82
C PHE A 589 11.81 3.35 10.08
N ALA A 590 12.58 4.32 10.59
CA ALA A 590 13.43 4.17 11.76
C ALA A 590 12.66 3.64 12.97
N LYS A 591 11.48 4.21 13.24
CA LYS A 591 10.61 3.77 14.32
C LYS A 591 10.17 2.30 14.20
N VAL A 592 9.93 1.82 12.97
CA VAL A 592 9.57 0.41 12.74
C VAL A 592 10.75 -0.49 13.09
N VAL A 593 11.96 -0.14 12.65
CA VAL A 593 13.17 -0.95 12.89
C VAL A 593 13.62 -0.92 14.35
N GLU A 594 13.41 0.21 15.05
CA GLU A 594 13.72 0.38 16.46
C GLU A 594 12.75 -0.40 17.37
N GLU A 595 11.43 -0.35 17.09
CA GLU A 595 10.43 -1.05 17.89
C GLU A 595 10.47 -2.58 17.68
N CYS A 596 10.76 -3.05 16.47
CA CYS A 596 10.74 -4.48 16.14
C CYS A 596 11.98 -5.21 16.66
N ARG A 597 11.78 -6.46 17.08
CA ARG A 597 12.89 -7.39 17.37
C ARG A 597 13.71 -7.65 16.11
N ALA A 598 13.05 -8.06 15.03
CA ALA A 598 13.69 -8.38 13.76
C ALA A 598 12.84 -7.87 12.60
N VAL A 599 13.51 -7.38 11.54
CA VAL A 599 12.85 -6.90 10.32
C VAL A 599 13.47 -7.59 9.12
N ILE A 600 12.67 -8.38 8.41
CA ILE A 600 13.09 -9.09 7.20
C ILE A 600 12.50 -8.38 5.99
N ILE A 601 13.37 -7.96 5.07
CA ILE A 601 13.05 -7.23 3.86
C ILE A 601 13.36 -8.15 2.69
N ALA A 602 12.33 -8.77 2.11
CA ALA A 602 12.46 -9.77 1.06
C ALA A 602 11.98 -9.24 -0.29
N GLY A 603 12.67 -9.60 -1.38
CA GLY A 603 12.27 -9.22 -2.73
C GLY A 603 12.88 -10.08 -3.82
N GLY A 604 12.19 -10.17 -4.97
CA GLY A 604 12.68 -10.95 -6.12
C GLY A 604 13.75 -10.26 -6.96
N THR A 605 13.84 -8.93 -6.85
CA THR A 605 14.70 -8.08 -7.68
C THR A 605 15.24 -6.92 -6.85
N MET A 606 15.90 -7.23 -5.73
CA MET A 606 16.44 -6.22 -4.81
C MET A 606 17.73 -5.59 -5.33
N GLN A 607 18.41 -6.23 -6.29
CA GLN A 607 19.66 -5.72 -6.85
C GLN A 607 19.47 -4.43 -7.67
N PRO A 608 20.28 -3.38 -7.44
CA PRO A 608 21.36 -3.27 -6.44
C PRO A 608 20.87 -2.89 -5.03
N VAL A 609 21.30 -3.69 -4.03
CA VAL A 609 20.90 -3.56 -2.61
C VAL A 609 21.58 -2.39 -1.89
N ALA A 610 22.82 -2.04 -2.26
CA ALA A 610 23.61 -1.05 -1.54
C ALA A 610 22.88 0.29 -1.34
N ASP A 611 22.23 0.79 -2.38
CA ASP A 611 21.48 2.05 -2.34
C ASP A 611 20.25 1.97 -1.44
N PHE A 612 19.60 0.81 -1.40
CA PHE A 612 18.49 0.55 -0.49
C PHE A 612 18.95 0.53 0.97
N ARG A 613 20.07 -0.16 1.25
CA ARG A 613 20.68 -0.23 2.58
C ARG A 613 21.06 1.16 3.08
N GLU A 614 21.78 1.93 2.27
CA GLU A 614 22.24 3.26 2.67
C GLU A 614 21.06 4.22 2.88
N GLN A 615 20.15 4.34 1.89
CA GLN A 615 19.04 5.32 1.96
C GLN A 615 18.02 5.01 3.05
N LEU A 616 17.76 3.75 3.37
CA LEU A 616 16.69 3.37 4.28
C LEU A 616 17.18 2.91 5.65
N LEU A 617 18.25 2.11 5.73
CA LEU A 617 18.71 1.50 6.99
C LEU A 617 19.80 2.34 7.65
N CYS A 618 20.85 2.73 6.92
CA CYS A 618 21.92 3.55 7.47
C CYS A 618 21.39 4.94 7.87
N CYS A 619 20.60 5.58 7.01
CA CYS A 619 19.94 6.85 7.34
C CYS A 619 18.91 6.74 8.49
N ALA A 620 18.38 5.55 8.76
CA ALA A 620 17.51 5.31 9.92
C ALA A 620 18.28 5.09 11.23
N GLY A 621 19.63 5.10 11.18
CA GLY A 621 20.47 4.89 12.35
C GLY A 621 20.64 3.42 12.74
N VAL A 622 20.37 2.48 11.83
CA VAL A 622 20.55 1.05 12.09
C VAL A 622 22.05 0.72 12.12
N ASP A 623 22.51 0.09 13.20
CA ASP A 623 23.87 -0.40 13.33
C ASP A 623 24.19 -1.39 12.17
N PRO A 624 25.27 -1.16 11.39
CA PRO A 624 25.71 -2.09 10.36
C PRO A 624 25.86 -3.55 10.83
N ALA A 625 26.21 -3.79 12.09
CA ALA A 625 26.32 -5.13 12.65
C ALA A 625 24.95 -5.85 12.79
N ARG A 626 23.85 -5.09 12.86
CA ARG A 626 22.49 -5.62 12.87
C ARG A 626 22.00 -5.94 11.45
N ILE A 627 22.66 -5.45 10.41
CA ILE A 627 22.25 -5.65 9.01
C ILE A 627 22.87 -6.92 8.44
N VAL A 628 22.04 -7.79 7.86
CA VAL A 628 22.50 -9.00 7.15
C VAL A 628 21.94 -8.98 5.74
N GLU A 629 22.79 -9.28 4.76
CA GLU A 629 22.41 -9.39 3.36
C GLU A 629 22.51 -10.86 2.94
N PHE A 630 21.46 -11.40 2.35
CA PHE A 630 21.42 -12.75 1.79
C PHE A 630 20.85 -12.70 0.37
N SER A 631 21.53 -13.33 -0.57
CA SER A 631 21.06 -13.49 -1.95
C SER A 631 21.23 -14.94 -2.36
N CYS A 632 20.16 -15.57 -2.85
CA CYS A 632 20.22 -16.92 -3.40
C CYS A 632 20.24 -16.91 -4.93
N GLY A 633 20.89 -17.94 -5.51
CA GLY A 633 20.88 -18.18 -6.95
C GLY A 633 19.50 -18.59 -7.47
N HIS A 634 19.45 -19.04 -8.72
CA HIS A 634 18.20 -19.50 -9.33
C HIS A 634 18.13 -21.03 -9.39
N VAL A 635 16.91 -21.59 -9.34
CA VAL A 635 16.65 -23.05 -9.55
C VAL A 635 16.79 -23.46 -11.02
N ILE A 636 16.85 -22.51 -11.97
CA ILE A 636 16.81 -22.83 -13.40
C ILE A 636 18.17 -23.42 -13.82
N PRO A 637 18.18 -24.52 -14.58
CA PRO A 637 19.39 -25.04 -15.17
C PRO A 637 20.06 -24.02 -16.12
N PRO A 638 21.40 -23.90 -16.11
CA PRO A 638 22.12 -22.95 -16.97
C PRO A 638 21.73 -22.96 -18.46
N GLU A 639 21.36 -24.11 -18.99
CA GLU A 639 20.95 -24.35 -20.36
C GLU A 639 19.58 -23.72 -20.73
N ASN A 640 18.74 -23.44 -19.73
CA ASN A 640 17.38 -22.95 -19.95
C ASN A 640 17.28 -21.41 -19.98
N ILE A 641 18.40 -20.69 -19.82
CA ILE A 641 18.42 -19.24 -19.93
C ILE A 641 19.52 -18.79 -20.90
N LEU A 642 19.16 -17.93 -21.84
CA LEU A 642 20.11 -17.32 -22.76
C LEU A 642 20.00 -15.79 -22.72
N PRO A 643 20.76 -15.11 -21.84
CA PRO A 643 20.86 -13.67 -21.84
C PRO A 643 21.92 -13.20 -22.85
N ILE A 644 21.54 -12.31 -23.76
CA ILE A 644 22.42 -11.74 -24.77
C ILE A 644 22.35 -10.21 -24.71
N ILE A 645 23.52 -9.56 -24.63
CA ILE A 645 23.66 -8.13 -24.90
C ILE A 645 24.01 -7.98 -26.38
N LEU A 646 23.15 -7.30 -27.13
CA LEU A 646 23.37 -7.02 -28.55
C LEU A 646 23.87 -5.59 -28.74
N CYS A 647 25.07 -5.44 -29.32
CA CYS A 647 25.69 -4.14 -29.53
C CYS A 647 25.38 -3.51 -30.89
N SER A 648 25.14 -4.32 -31.94
CA SER A 648 24.87 -3.83 -33.29
C SER A 648 23.79 -4.67 -33.98
N GLY A 649 22.94 -4.03 -34.78
CA GLY A 649 21.85 -4.68 -35.50
C GLY A 649 22.27 -5.35 -36.82
N PRO A 650 21.31 -5.92 -37.58
CA PRO A 650 21.53 -6.59 -38.86
C PRO A 650 22.28 -5.77 -39.93
N SER A 651 22.16 -4.45 -39.92
CA SER A 651 22.86 -3.54 -40.85
C SER A 651 24.22 -3.06 -40.34
N ASN A 652 24.73 -3.67 -39.25
CA ASN A 652 25.91 -3.22 -38.49
C ASN A 652 25.77 -1.83 -37.85
N GLN A 653 24.56 -1.28 -37.78
CA GLN A 653 24.29 -0.07 -37.02
C GLN A 653 24.46 -0.34 -35.52
N GLN A 654 25.27 0.48 -34.85
CA GLN A 654 25.47 0.39 -33.41
C GLN A 654 24.17 0.75 -32.68
N LEU A 655 23.78 -0.09 -31.72
CA LEU A 655 22.56 0.04 -30.94
C LEU A 655 22.80 0.94 -29.73
N GLU A 656 22.54 2.24 -29.90
CA GLU A 656 22.56 3.23 -28.83
C GLU A 656 21.23 3.96 -28.77
N PHE A 657 20.45 3.75 -27.70
CA PHE A 657 19.13 4.37 -27.52
C PHE A 657 19.20 5.54 -26.53
N THR A 658 20.04 6.53 -26.83
CA THR A 658 20.04 7.80 -26.07
C THR A 658 18.92 8.72 -26.57
N TYR A 659 18.60 9.77 -25.80
CA TYR A 659 17.62 10.78 -26.24
C TYR A 659 17.97 11.39 -27.61
N GLN A 660 19.27 11.49 -27.94
CA GLN A 660 19.74 12.11 -29.19
C GLN A 660 19.60 11.17 -30.39
N THR A 661 19.78 9.86 -30.17
CA THR A 661 19.90 8.87 -31.25
C THR A 661 18.66 8.02 -31.45
N ARG A 662 17.86 7.80 -30.41
CA ARG A 662 16.72 6.86 -30.44
C ARG A 662 15.61 7.28 -31.42
N ASP A 663 15.46 8.58 -31.66
CA ASP A 663 14.41 9.15 -32.51
C ASP A 663 14.82 9.15 -34.01
N LEU A 664 16.05 8.72 -34.33
CA LEU A 664 16.51 8.60 -35.70
C LEU A 664 15.76 7.46 -36.44
N PRO A 665 15.23 7.68 -37.65
CA PRO A 665 14.52 6.65 -38.41
C PRO A 665 15.34 5.36 -38.62
N GLN A 666 16.66 5.49 -38.79
CA GLN A 666 17.58 4.37 -38.94
C GLN A 666 17.56 3.44 -37.70
N MET A 667 17.48 4.00 -36.49
CA MET A 667 17.42 3.23 -35.24
C MET A 667 16.07 2.52 -35.08
N MET A 668 14.98 3.17 -35.47
CA MET A 668 13.64 2.58 -35.47
C MET A 668 13.54 1.43 -36.48
N ASP A 669 14.07 1.62 -37.69
CA ASP A 669 14.14 0.59 -38.73
C ASP A 669 14.99 -0.59 -38.27
N GLU A 670 16.12 -0.33 -37.63
CA GLU A 670 17.02 -1.37 -37.15
C GLU A 670 16.37 -2.24 -36.07
N THR A 671 15.64 -1.60 -35.14
CA THR A 671 14.84 -2.32 -34.14
C THR A 671 13.77 -3.19 -34.78
N GLY A 672 13.07 -2.67 -35.80
CA GLY A 672 12.06 -3.43 -36.54
C GLY A 672 12.66 -4.60 -37.32
N ARG A 673 13.85 -4.44 -37.90
CA ARG A 673 14.59 -5.51 -38.60
C ARG A 673 15.03 -6.61 -37.64
N ILE A 674 15.52 -6.25 -36.45
CA ILE A 674 15.86 -7.20 -35.38
C ILE A 674 14.62 -8.04 -35.05
N LEU A 675 13.49 -7.39 -34.74
CA LEU A 675 12.25 -8.10 -34.40
C LEU A 675 11.74 -8.98 -35.54
N CYS A 676 11.79 -8.52 -36.80
CA CYS A 676 11.37 -9.33 -37.95
C CYS A 676 12.14 -10.65 -38.03
N ASN A 677 13.46 -10.59 -37.84
CA ASN A 677 14.31 -11.78 -37.89
C ASN A 677 14.04 -12.69 -36.69
N LEU A 678 13.94 -12.14 -35.47
CA LEU A 678 13.70 -12.91 -34.26
C LEU A 678 12.33 -13.59 -34.26
N CYS A 679 11.28 -12.88 -34.68
CA CYS A 679 9.92 -13.43 -34.77
C CYS A 679 9.79 -14.60 -35.75
N ASN A 680 10.74 -14.77 -36.69
CA ASN A 680 10.79 -15.93 -37.58
C ASN A 680 11.28 -17.21 -36.90
N VAL A 681 12.11 -17.09 -35.85
CA VAL A 681 12.81 -18.23 -35.23
C VAL A 681 12.21 -18.57 -33.88
N ILE A 682 11.81 -17.56 -33.11
CA ILE A 682 11.37 -17.75 -31.73
C ILE A 682 9.92 -18.26 -31.71
N PRO A 683 9.65 -19.43 -31.10
CA PRO A 683 8.30 -19.95 -30.98
C PRO A 683 7.49 -19.20 -29.91
N GLY A 684 6.16 -19.26 -30.02
CA GLY A 684 5.27 -18.73 -28.99
C GLY A 684 5.34 -17.20 -28.85
N GLY A 685 5.30 -16.74 -27.60
CA GLY A 685 5.23 -15.34 -27.20
C GLY A 685 6.59 -14.63 -27.14
N VAL A 686 6.67 -13.47 -27.79
CA VAL A 686 7.78 -12.52 -27.68
C VAL A 686 7.29 -11.26 -26.99
N VAL A 687 7.96 -10.83 -25.94
CA VAL A 687 7.61 -9.59 -25.20
C VAL A 687 8.71 -8.57 -25.42
N CYS A 688 8.36 -7.43 -26.03
CA CYS A 688 9.27 -6.35 -26.35
C CYS A 688 8.96 -5.13 -25.49
N PHE A 689 9.89 -4.79 -24.60
CA PHE A 689 9.77 -3.66 -23.70
C PHE A 689 10.45 -2.41 -24.25
N PHE A 690 9.69 -1.32 -24.35
CA PHE A 690 10.17 0.01 -24.69
C PHE A 690 10.35 0.88 -23.43
N PRO A 691 11.23 1.90 -23.48
CA PRO A 691 11.51 2.76 -22.33
C PRO A 691 10.37 3.73 -21.98
N SER A 692 9.45 4.04 -22.91
CA SER A 692 8.29 4.88 -22.64
C SER A 692 7.13 4.64 -23.62
N TYR A 693 5.90 4.94 -23.22
CA TYR A 693 4.72 4.89 -24.09
C TYR A 693 4.81 5.86 -25.28
N GLU A 694 5.46 7.01 -25.09
CA GLU A 694 5.63 7.98 -26.17
C GLU A 694 6.56 7.44 -27.25
N TYR A 695 7.67 6.80 -26.84
CA TYR A 695 8.62 6.21 -27.78
C TYR A 695 8.03 4.98 -28.49
N GLU A 696 7.32 4.11 -27.77
CA GLU A 696 6.60 2.98 -28.37
C GLU A 696 5.62 3.43 -29.46
N LYS A 697 4.82 4.47 -29.19
CA LYS A 697 3.88 5.03 -30.16
C LYS A 697 4.57 5.58 -31.40
N GLN A 698 5.71 6.28 -31.23
CA GLN A 698 6.49 6.82 -32.34
C GLN A 698 7.08 5.70 -33.21
N VAL A 699 7.69 4.69 -32.58
CA VAL A 699 8.25 3.52 -33.28
C VAL A 699 7.15 2.76 -34.02
N TYR A 700 5.99 2.53 -33.38
CA TYR A 700 4.86 1.85 -33.99
C TYR A 700 4.35 2.60 -35.23
N GLY A 701 4.14 3.92 -35.12
CA GLY A 701 3.71 4.75 -36.25
C GLY A 701 4.73 4.82 -37.39
N HIS A 702 6.03 4.73 -37.08
CA HIS A 702 7.08 4.62 -38.09
C HIS A 702 7.08 3.25 -38.78
N TRP A 703 6.88 2.16 -38.04
CA TRP A 703 6.78 0.81 -38.60
C TRP A 703 5.55 0.59 -39.47
N GLU A 704 4.45 1.25 -39.15
CA GLU A 704 3.25 1.27 -39.98
C GLU A 704 3.53 1.94 -41.33
N LYS A 705 4.16 3.13 -41.31
CA LYS A 705 4.51 3.88 -42.54
C LYS A 705 5.56 3.17 -43.41
N SER A 706 6.54 2.51 -42.80
CA SER A 706 7.62 1.79 -43.51
C SER A 706 7.22 0.38 -43.98
N GLY A 707 6.03 -0.11 -43.62
CA GLY A 707 5.56 -1.46 -43.95
C GLY A 707 6.23 -2.59 -43.15
N LEU A 708 7.12 -2.26 -42.19
CA LEU A 708 7.72 -3.23 -41.28
C LEU A 708 6.67 -3.90 -40.39
N LEU A 709 5.64 -3.16 -39.99
CA LEU A 709 4.56 -3.70 -39.17
C LEU A 709 3.81 -4.84 -39.87
N SER A 710 3.52 -4.70 -41.17
CA SER A 710 2.89 -5.74 -41.98
C SER A 710 3.76 -7.01 -42.08
N ARG A 711 5.09 -6.84 -42.18
CA ARG A 711 6.04 -7.97 -42.19
C ARG A 711 6.08 -8.70 -40.86
N LEU A 712 6.01 -7.97 -39.74
CA LEU A 712 5.91 -8.56 -38.39
C LEU A 712 4.57 -9.29 -38.22
N ALA A 713 3.47 -8.66 -38.61
CA ALA A 713 2.11 -9.19 -38.51
C ALA A 713 1.91 -10.46 -39.33
N ALA A 714 2.68 -10.66 -40.42
CA ALA A 714 2.65 -11.90 -41.19
C ALA A 714 3.14 -13.13 -40.41
N LYS A 715 3.94 -12.94 -39.35
CA LYS A 715 4.56 -14.03 -38.56
C LYS A 715 4.02 -14.12 -37.15
N LYS A 716 3.75 -12.99 -36.50
CA LYS A 716 3.19 -12.94 -35.15
C LYS A 716 2.09 -11.89 -35.06
N LYS A 717 1.00 -12.24 -34.37
CA LYS A 717 -0.04 -11.26 -34.05
C LYS A 717 0.51 -10.23 -33.05
N ILE A 718 0.35 -8.95 -33.36
CA ILE A 718 0.89 -7.84 -32.56
C ILE A 718 -0.16 -7.39 -31.55
N PHE A 719 0.24 -7.25 -30.30
CA PHE A 719 -0.54 -6.69 -29.21
C PHE A 719 0.21 -5.50 -28.62
N GLN A 720 -0.53 -4.48 -28.19
CA GLN A 720 0.02 -3.31 -27.50
C GLN A 720 -0.51 -3.24 -26.08
N GLU A 721 0.32 -2.76 -25.18
CA GLU A 721 -0.08 -2.49 -23.80
C GLU A 721 -1.13 -1.37 -23.73
N PRO A 722 -2.30 -1.61 -23.10
CA PRO A 722 -3.32 -0.59 -22.95
C PRO A 722 -2.95 0.42 -21.85
N LYS A 723 -3.30 1.70 -22.06
CA LYS A 723 -3.12 2.75 -21.05
C LYS A 723 -4.05 2.61 -19.86
N LYS A 724 -5.24 2.02 -20.03
CA LYS A 724 -6.24 1.85 -18.96
C LYS A 724 -6.08 0.49 -18.27
N ALA A 725 -6.18 0.47 -16.93
CA ALA A 725 -5.91 -0.74 -16.14
C ALA A 725 -6.95 -1.84 -16.35
N ASN A 726 -8.20 -1.47 -16.59
CA ASN A 726 -9.30 -2.42 -16.83
C ASN A 726 -9.18 -3.20 -18.15
N GLN A 727 -8.37 -2.74 -19.09
CA GLN A 727 -8.15 -3.40 -20.39
C GLN A 727 -6.96 -4.37 -20.38
N VAL A 728 -6.08 -4.26 -19.38
CA VAL A 728 -4.84 -5.06 -19.25
C VAL A 728 -5.15 -6.57 -19.25
N GLU A 729 -6.12 -6.99 -18.43
CA GLU A 729 -6.51 -8.40 -18.30
C GLU A 729 -7.12 -8.96 -19.59
N GLN A 730 -7.92 -8.16 -20.30
CA GLN A 730 -8.53 -8.56 -21.57
C GLN A 730 -7.46 -8.83 -22.64
N VAL A 731 -6.50 -7.91 -22.79
CA VAL A 731 -5.39 -8.05 -23.75
C VAL A 731 -4.52 -9.27 -23.44
N LEU A 732 -4.23 -9.54 -22.17
CA LEU A 732 -3.48 -10.74 -21.76
C LEU A 732 -4.19 -12.04 -22.10
N VAL A 733 -5.50 -12.10 -21.85
CA VAL A 733 -6.31 -13.30 -22.16
C VAL A 733 -6.33 -13.55 -23.66
N GLU A 734 -6.45 -12.49 -24.47
CA GLU A 734 -6.36 -12.61 -25.93
C GLU A 734 -4.98 -13.02 -26.42
N TYR A 735 -3.93 -12.47 -25.83
CA TYR A 735 -2.53 -12.82 -26.11
C TYR A 735 -2.26 -14.31 -25.82
N ALA A 736 -2.65 -14.79 -24.64
CA ALA A 736 -2.51 -16.19 -24.26
C ALA A 736 -3.30 -17.13 -25.18
N LYS A 737 -4.56 -16.80 -25.49
CA LYS A 737 -5.38 -17.57 -26.43
C LYS A 737 -4.77 -17.63 -27.84
N CYS A 738 -4.16 -16.53 -28.29
CA CYS A 738 -3.49 -16.49 -29.60
C CYS A 738 -2.32 -17.48 -29.64
N ILE A 739 -1.47 -17.47 -28.63
CA ILE A 739 -0.30 -18.37 -28.55
C ILE A 739 -0.73 -19.83 -28.52
N GLN A 740 -1.72 -20.17 -27.69
CA GLN A 740 -2.25 -21.53 -27.61
C GLN A 740 -2.81 -22.03 -28.94
N ARG A 741 -3.56 -21.19 -29.66
CA ARG A 741 -4.10 -21.54 -30.99
C ARG A 741 -2.99 -21.77 -32.01
N CYS A 742 -1.98 -20.90 -32.05
CA CYS A 742 -0.84 -21.02 -32.96
C CYS A 742 -0.02 -22.29 -32.70
N GLY A 743 0.16 -22.69 -31.43
CA GLY A 743 0.86 -23.92 -31.07
C GLY A 743 0.16 -25.20 -31.53
N GLN A 744 -1.17 -25.18 -31.69
CA GLN A 744 -1.97 -26.35 -32.08
C GLN A 744 -2.14 -26.51 -33.61
N THR A 745 -2.10 -25.42 -34.37
CA THR A 745 -2.55 -25.42 -35.78
C THR A 745 -1.43 -25.39 -36.82
N GLY A 746 -0.14 -25.33 -36.43
CA GLY A 746 0.99 -25.41 -37.37
C GLY A 746 0.94 -24.42 -38.55
N GLY A 747 0.20 -23.32 -38.39
CA GLY A 747 -0.08 -22.35 -39.45
C GLY A 747 1.08 -21.39 -39.72
N GLN A 748 0.85 -20.43 -40.63
CA GLN A 748 1.85 -19.40 -40.99
C GLN A 748 2.27 -18.50 -39.81
N MET A 749 1.42 -18.36 -38.79
CA MET A 749 1.70 -17.59 -37.58
C MET A 749 2.30 -18.46 -36.48
N THR A 750 3.49 -18.09 -36.00
CA THR A 750 4.26 -18.84 -35.01
C THR A 750 3.95 -18.45 -33.56
N GLY A 751 3.09 -17.46 -33.34
CA GLY A 751 2.69 -16.97 -32.03
C GLY A 751 2.30 -15.49 -32.02
N ALA A 752 2.62 -14.79 -30.93
CA ALA A 752 2.25 -13.39 -30.71
C ALA A 752 3.44 -12.54 -30.25
N LEU A 753 3.41 -11.25 -30.61
CA LEU A 753 4.36 -10.23 -30.19
C LEU A 753 3.62 -9.21 -29.32
N LEU A 754 4.07 -9.03 -28.09
CA LEU A 754 3.52 -8.05 -27.16
C LEU A 754 4.49 -6.86 -27.05
N LEU A 755 4.05 -5.67 -27.46
CA LEU A 755 4.75 -4.42 -27.24
C LEU A 755 4.30 -3.85 -25.89
N SER A 756 5.23 -3.68 -24.97
CA SER A 756 4.99 -3.21 -23.61
C SER A 756 5.99 -2.13 -23.23
N VAL A 757 5.73 -1.46 -22.10
CA VAL A 757 6.59 -0.38 -21.60
C VAL A 757 7.20 -0.79 -20.26
N VAL A 758 8.49 -0.49 -20.08
CA VAL A 758 9.17 -0.72 -18.82
C VAL A 758 8.59 0.20 -17.73
N GLY A 759 8.23 -0.35 -16.58
CA GLY A 759 7.49 0.36 -15.54
C GLY A 759 6.03 0.61 -15.89
N GLY A 760 5.55 0.10 -17.03
CA GLY A 760 4.14 0.06 -17.38
C GLY A 760 3.37 -1.00 -16.58
N LYS A 761 2.04 -0.97 -16.70
CA LYS A 761 1.14 -1.90 -15.99
C LYS A 761 1.41 -3.35 -16.36
N MET A 762 1.84 -3.62 -17.60
CA MET A 762 2.12 -4.99 -18.03
C MET A 762 3.46 -5.51 -17.50
N SER A 763 4.39 -4.59 -17.22
CA SER A 763 5.69 -4.88 -16.60
C SER A 763 5.61 -4.98 -15.08
N GLU A 764 4.41 -4.82 -14.50
CA GLU A 764 4.16 -4.81 -13.06
C GLU A 764 3.09 -5.87 -12.71
N GLY A 765 3.43 -6.85 -11.88
CA GLY A 765 2.46 -7.84 -11.37
C GLY A 765 2.04 -8.99 -12.32
N ILE A 766 2.46 -9.01 -13.59
CA ILE A 766 2.13 -10.11 -14.53
C ILE A 766 3.27 -11.11 -14.67
N ASN A 767 2.90 -12.37 -14.93
CA ASN A 767 3.82 -13.48 -15.13
C ASN A 767 3.71 -13.99 -16.59
N PHE A 768 4.83 -14.03 -17.32
CA PHE A 768 4.91 -14.61 -18.65
C PHE A 768 5.49 -16.02 -18.55
N SER A 769 4.70 -16.97 -18.06
CA SER A 769 5.13 -18.36 -17.90
C SER A 769 5.13 -19.12 -19.23
N ASP A 770 6.09 -20.04 -19.38
CA ASP A 770 6.15 -20.98 -20.49
C ASP A 770 6.10 -20.28 -21.87
N ASP A 771 5.16 -20.68 -22.73
CA ASP A 771 5.05 -20.18 -24.10
C ASP A 771 4.61 -18.72 -24.18
N LEU A 772 4.18 -18.11 -23.06
CA LEU A 772 3.78 -16.70 -23.03
C LEU A 772 4.97 -15.75 -23.17
N GLY A 773 6.20 -16.19 -22.88
CA GLY A 773 7.37 -15.31 -22.81
C GLY A 773 8.69 -15.98 -23.16
N ARG A 774 8.77 -16.73 -24.26
CA ARG A 774 10.00 -17.43 -24.70
C ARG A 774 11.16 -16.48 -25.00
N CYS A 775 10.86 -15.24 -25.40
CA CYS A 775 11.87 -14.21 -25.52
C CYS A 775 11.40 -12.88 -24.96
N VAL A 776 12.23 -12.30 -24.08
CA VAL A 776 12.06 -10.94 -23.58
C VAL A 776 13.12 -10.05 -24.19
N ILE A 777 12.67 -8.99 -24.86
CA ILE A 777 13.53 -8.03 -25.56
C ILE A 777 13.42 -6.69 -24.85
N MET A 778 14.55 -6.14 -24.40
CA MET A 778 14.64 -4.82 -23.79
C MET A 778 15.22 -3.84 -24.80
N VAL A 779 14.39 -2.93 -25.32
CA VAL A 779 14.82 -1.89 -26.25
C VAL A 779 15.43 -0.73 -25.47
N GLY A 780 16.75 -0.54 -25.58
CA GLY A 780 17.44 0.54 -24.90
C GLY A 780 17.45 0.41 -23.37
N MET A 781 17.63 1.55 -22.70
CA MET A 781 17.69 1.66 -21.24
C MET A 781 16.63 2.65 -20.73
N PRO A 782 15.73 2.25 -19.81
CA PRO A 782 14.62 3.08 -19.30
C PRO A 782 15.10 4.10 -18.25
N TYR A 783 15.96 5.04 -18.66
CA TYR A 783 16.41 6.09 -17.76
C TYR A 783 15.26 7.05 -17.39
N PRO A 784 15.11 7.44 -16.11
CA PRO A 784 14.10 8.41 -15.71
C PRO A 784 14.42 9.80 -16.26
N ASN A 785 13.42 10.67 -16.31
CA ASN A 785 13.60 12.04 -16.79
C ASN A 785 14.41 12.86 -15.77
N ILE A 786 15.69 13.08 -16.07
CA ILE A 786 16.63 13.87 -15.25
C ILE A 786 16.23 15.36 -15.19
N ARG A 787 15.37 15.83 -16.12
CA ARG A 787 14.84 17.22 -16.10
C ARG A 787 13.63 17.38 -15.18
N SER A 788 13.14 16.31 -14.56
CA SER A 788 12.03 16.42 -13.62
C SER A 788 12.50 17.13 -12.34
N PRO A 789 11.77 18.17 -11.87
CA PRO A 789 12.16 18.96 -10.71
C PRO A 789 12.28 18.09 -9.44
N GLU A 790 11.37 17.11 -9.28
CA GLU A 790 11.36 16.18 -8.15
C GLU A 790 12.66 15.37 -8.07
N LEU A 791 13.10 14.84 -9.21
CA LEU A 791 14.30 14.02 -9.25
C LEU A 791 15.57 14.86 -9.11
N GLN A 792 15.62 16.06 -9.69
CA GLN A 792 16.76 16.98 -9.53
C GLN A 792 16.99 17.37 -8.07
N GLU A 793 15.92 17.64 -7.33
CA GLU A 793 16.01 17.96 -5.92
C GLU A 793 16.39 16.74 -5.09
N LYS A 794 15.84 15.55 -5.40
CA LYS A 794 16.26 14.29 -4.77
C LYS A 794 17.75 14.00 -5.01
N MET A 795 18.25 14.22 -6.23
CA MET A 795 19.67 14.10 -6.56
C MET A 795 20.52 15.07 -5.74
N THR A 796 20.11 16.35 -5.68
CA THR A 796 20.81 17.40 -4.93
C THR A 796 20.85 17.10 -3.44
N TRP A 797 19.77 16.55 -2.89
CA TRP A 797 19.69 16.12 -1.50
C TRP A 797 20.61 14.94 -1.23
N LEU A 798 20.58 13.88 -2.06
CA LEU A 798 21.45 12.72 -1.90
C LEU A 798 22.93 13.08 -1.97
N ASP A 799 23.32 13.94 -2.92
CA ASP A 799 24.71 14.36 -3.08
C ASP A 799 25.23 15.19 -1.89
N LYS A 800 24.33 15.81 -1.10
CA LYS A 800 24.67 16.53 0.13
C LYS A 800 24.72 15.62 1.37
N THR A 801 23.79 14.68 1.47
CA THR A 801 23.57 13.90 2.70
C THR A 801 24.34 12.58 2.70
N MET A 802 24.63 12.01 1.53
CA MET A 802 25.20 10.67 1.41
C MET A 802 26.70 10.71 1.08
N PRO A 803 27.49 9.75 1.60
CA PRO A 803 28.90 9.64 1.25
C PRO A 803 29.05 9.22 -0.22
N ARG A 804 30.13 9.68 -0.86
CA ARG A 804 30.47 9.25 -2.22
C ARG A 804 30.97 7.81 -2.20
N ALA A 805 30.24 6.91 -2.86
CA ALA A 805 30.68 5.54 -3.06
C ALA A 805 31.65 5.44 -4.25
N ALA A 806 32.87 4.95 -4.03
CA ALA A 806 33.87 4.70 -5.07
C ALA A 806 34.11 5.90 -6.04
N GLY A 807 34.10 7.13 -5.51
CA GLY A 807 34.32 8.35 -6.29
C GLY A 807 33.15 8.78 -7.20
N GLN A 808 32.05 8.04 -7.23
CA GLN A 808 30.84 8.42 -7.97
C GLN A 808 29.89 9.22 -7.08
N ALA A 809 29.20 10.20 -7.69
CA ALA A 809 28.14 10.94 -7.03
C ALA A 809 26.95 10.00 -6.74
N PRO A 810 26.38 10.02 -5.52
CA PRO A 810 25.15 9.28 -5.18
C PRO A 810 24.03 9.46 -6.20
N SER A 811 23.85 10.67 -6.74
CA SER A 811 22.87 10.99 -7.78
C SER A 811 23.03 10.14 -9.05
N LYS A 812 24.26 9.98 -9.54
CA LYS A 812 24.55 9.15 -10.72
C LYS A 812 24.22 7.68 -10.45
N VAL A 813 24.61 7.19 -9.28
CA VAL A 813 24.35 5.81 -8.85
C VAL A 813 22.84 5.56 -8.77
N LEU A 814 22.07 6.49 -8.19
CA LEU A 814 20.60 6.42 -8.14
C LEU A 814 19.99 6.27 -9.54
N ILE A 815 20.36 7.13 -10.49
CA ILE A 815 19.81 7.11 -11.86
C ILE A 815 20.02 5.75 -12.53
N GLU A 816 21.24 5.23 -12.43
CA GLU A 816 21.58 3.91 -12.95
C GLU A 816 20.83 2.79 -12.22
N ASN A 817 20.64 2.90 -10.91
CA ASN A 817 19.90 1.93 -10.11
C ASN A 817 18.41 1.91 -10.46
N LEU A 818 17.78 3.08 -10.62
CA LEU A 818 16.38 3.19 -11.04
C LEU A 818 16.16 2.52 -12.40
N CYS A 819 17.07 2.78 -13.35
CA CYS A 819 17.06 2.12 -14.66
C CYS A 819 17.18 0.59 -14.54
N MET A 820 18.19 0.10 -13.81
CA MET A 820 18.45 -1.34 -13.72
C MET A 820 17.42 -2.09 -12.87
N LYS A 821 16.83 -1.48 -11.84
CA LYS A 821 15.71 -2.05 -11.10
C LYS A 821 14.52 -2.32 -12.03
N ALA A 822 14.17 -1.36 -12.89
CA ALA A 822 13.07 -1.52 -13.82
C ALA A 822 13.35 -2.59 -14.91
N VAL A 823 14.59 -2.66 -15.39
CA VAL A 823 15.05 -3.72 -16.31
C VAL A 823 14.98 -5.10 -15.65
N ASN A 824 15.55 -5.24 -14.45
CA ASN A 824 15.60 -6.51 -13.72
C ASN A 824 14.19 -7.01 -13.37
N GLN A 825 13.27 -6.11 -12.99
CA GLN A 825 11.86 -6.43 -12.77
C GLN A 825 11.17 -6.95 -14.03
N SER A 826 11.49 -6.41 -15.20
CA SER A 826 10.90 -6.83 -16.47
C SER A 826 11.43 -8.21 -16.88
N ILE A 827 12.74 -8.45 -16.74
CA ILE A 827 13.39 -9.71 -17.11
C ILE A 827 12.98 -10.86 -16.17
N GLY A 828 12.90 -10.59 -14.86
CA GLY A 828 12.51 -11.60 -13.87
C GLY A 828 11.09 -12.16 -14.04
N ARG A 829 10.31 -11.68 -15.03
CA ARG A 829 8.95 -12.18 -15.28
C ARG A 829 8.88 -13.38 -16.19
N ALA A 830 9.91 -13.59 -17.00
CA ALA A 830 9.93 -14.57 -18.09
C ALA A 830 10.09 -16.02 -17.62
N ILE A 831 10.60 -16.25 -16.40
CA ILE A 831 10.91 -17.59 -15.94
C ILE A 831 10.30 -17.86 -14.57
N ARG A 832 9.65 -19.02 -14.41
CA ARG A 832 8.82 -19.31 -13.23
C ARG A 832 9.08 -20.61 -12.51
N HIS A 833 9.60 -21.62 -13.19
CA HIS A 833 9.92 -22.89 -12.56
C HIS A 833 11.15 -23.51 -13.20
N GLN A 834 11.70 -24.53 -12.53
CA GLN A 834 12.93 -25.22 -12.94
C GLN A 834 12.91 -25.72 -14.40
N LYS A 835 11.74 -26.14 -14.90
CA LYS A 835 11.58 -26.67 -16.27
C LYS A 835 11.31 -25.61 -17.34
N ASP A 836 11.21 -24.34 -16.95
CA ASP A 836 10.90 -23.26 -17.88
C ASP A 836 12.20 -22.75 -18.54
N PHE A 837 12.08 -22.17 -19.72
CA PHE A 837 13.21 -21.62 -20.46
C PHE A 837 12.81 -20.34 -21.22
N ALA A 838 13.74 -19.38 -21.25
CA ALA A 838 13.57 -18.13 -21.97
C ALA A 838 14.90 -17.52 -22.40
N SER A 839 14.89 -16.85 -23.54
CA SER A 839 15.99 -15.97 -23.97
C SER A 839 15.71 -14.53 -23.55
N VAL A 840 16.74 -13.81 -23.14
CA VAL A 840 16.65 -12.39 -22.79
C VAL A 840 17.60 -11.60 -23.68
N LEU A 841 17.08 -10.64 -24.44
CA LEU A 841 17.86 -9.83 -25.35
C LEU A 841 17.89 -8.37 -24.90
N LEU A 842 19.08 -7.87 -24.58
CA LEU A 842 19.31 -6.49 -24.19
C LEU A 842 19.84 -5.70 -25.38
N LEU A 843 19.00 -4.84 -25.96
CA LEU A 843 19.33 -4.05 -27.15
C LEU A 843 19.91 -2.69 -26.74
N ASP A 844 21.16 -2.67 -26.29
CA ASP A 844 21.94 -1.45 -26.14
C ASP A 844 23.40 -1.81 -25.84
N HIS A 845 24.37 -1.23 -26.56
CA HIS A 845 25.77 -1.50 -26.26
C HIS A 845 26.17 -1.01 -24.86
N ARG A 846 25.45 -0.06 -24.26
CA ARG A 846 25.76 0.49 -22.92
C ARG A 846 25.60 -0.53 -21.79
N TYR A 847 24.87 -1.62 -21.99
CA TYR A 847 24.81 -2.73 -21.02
C TYR A 847 26.17 -3.41 -20.82
N THR A 848 27.12 -3.26 -21.75
CA THR A 848 28.50 -3.79 -21.61
C THR A 848 29.35 -3.01 -20.61
N ARG A 849 28.94 -1.80 -20.22
CA ARG A 849 29.70 -0.97 -19.27
C ARG A 849 29.72 -1.67 -17.90
N PRO A 850 30.89 -1.83 -17.24
CA PRO A 850 30.98 -2.55 -15.96
C PRO A 850 30.03 -2.04 -14.88
N ALA A 851 29.82 -0.72 -14.80
CA ALA A 851 28.90 -0.10 -13.84
C ALA A 851 27.44 -0.54 -14.00
N ILE A 852 27.02 -0.87 -15.23
CA ILE A 852 25.66 -1.32 -15.56
C ILE A 852 25.60 -2.86 -15.51
N PHE A 853 26.58 -3.52 -16.12
CA PHE A 853 26.67 -4.98 -16.17
C PHE A 853 26.65 -5.61 -14.76
N ASN A 854 27.35 -5.00 -13.80
CA ASN A 854 27.41 -5.50 -12.42
C ASN A 854 26.09 -5.32 -11.64
N LYS A 855 25.15 -4.52 -12.14
CA LYS A 855 23.82 -4.30 -11.56
C LYS A 855 22.77 -5.31 -12.05
N LEU A 856 23.13 -6.17 -13.02
CA LEU A 856 22.31 -7.33 -13.34
C LEU A 856 22.33 -8.35 -12.18
N PRO A 857 21.23 -9.09 -11.95
CA PRO A 857 21.19 -10.16 -10.98
C PRO A 857 22.27 -11.20 -11.27
N GLN A 858 22.89 -11.74 -10.23
CA GLN A 858 24.04 -12.63 -10.36
C GLN A 858 23.76 -13.81 -11.31
N TRP A 859 22.61 -14.47 -11.17
CA TRP A 859 22.22 -15.63 -11.98
C TRP A 859 22.03 -15.32 -13.48
N ILE A 860 21.70 -14.08 -13.84
CA ILE A 860 21.66 -13.63 -15.25
C ILE A 860 23.08 -13.27 -15.69
N ARG A 861 23.78 -12.46 -14.88
CA ARG A 861 25.10 -11.91 -15.19
C ARG A 861 26.13 -12.99 -15.52
N GLU A 862 26.14 -14.09 -14.78
CA GLU A 862 27.06 -15.22 -14.99
C GLU A 862 26.87 -15.92 -16.35
N ARG A 863 25.71 -15.75 -16.98
CA ARG A 863 25.36 -16.40 -18.26
C ARG A 863 25.27 -15.42 -19.43
N THR A 864 25.33 -14.11 -19.15
CA THR A 864 25.16 -13.08 -20.17
C THR A 864 26.28 -13.13 -21.20
N GLN A 865 25.91 -13.31 -22.47
CA GLN A 865 26.84 -13.25 -23.59
C GLN A 865 26.80 -11.87 -24.25
N VAL A 866 27.96 -11.23 -24.41
CA VAL A 866 28.07 -10.00 -25.18
C VAL A 866 28.32 -10.35 -26.64
N LYS A 867 27.43 -9.91 -27.54
CA LYS A 867 27.54 -10.14 -28.99
C LYS A 867 27.65 -8.79 -29.70
N SER A 868 28.81 -8.57 -30.33
CA SER A 868 29.08 -7.35 -31.08
C SER A 868 28.25 -7.23 -32.36
N ALA A 869 27.92 -8.35 -33.02
CA ALA A 869 27.20 -8.39 -34.28
C ALA A 869 25.94 -9.27 -34.22
N PHE A 870 24.87 -8.84 -34.89
CA PHE A 870 23.57 -9.53 -34.92
C PHE A 870 23.64 -10.98 -35.38
N GLY A 871 24.44 -11.29 -36.42
CA GLY A 871 24.53 -12.66 -36.95
C GLY A 871 24.95 -13.69 -35.89
N SER A 872 25.88 -13.32 -35.00
CA SER A 872 26.35 -14.19 -33.92
C SER A 872 25.29 -14.39 -32.82
N ALA A 873 24.52 -13.36 -32.50
CA ALA A 873 23.41 -13.45 -31.55
C ALA A 873 22.26 -14.28 -32.13
N PHE A 874 21.94 -14.07 -33.41
CA PHE A 874 20.87 -14.77 -34.12
C PHE A 874 21.17 -16.27 -34.27
N ALA A 875 22.42 -16.63 -34.56
CA ALA A 875 22.85 -18.03 -34.62
C ALA A 875 22.67 -18.75 -33.27
N GLU A 876 22.95 -18.05 -32.16
CA GLU A 876 22.81 -18.63 -30.83
C GLU A 876 21.35 -18.75 -30.39
N LEU A 877 20.50 -17.76 -30.70
CA LEU A 877 19.06 -17.82 -30.43
C LEU A 877 18.31 -18.86 -31.26
N ARG A 878 18.91 -19.31 -32.36
CA ARG A 878 18.35 -20.35 -33.24
C ARG A 878 18.69 -21.77 -32.78
N LYS A 879 19.81 -21.94 -32.07
CA LYS A 879 20.15 -23.21 -31.43
C LYS A 879 19.22 -23.45 -30.26
#